data_AF-A0A9D6I201-F1
#
_entry.id   AF-A0A9D6I201-F1
#
_cell.length_a   1.000
_cell.length_b   1.000
_cell.length_c   1.000
_cell.angle_alpha   90.00
_cell.angle_beta   90.00
_cell.angle_gamma   90.00
#
_symmetry.space_group_name_H-M   'P 1'
#
loop_
_entity.id
_entity.type
_entity.pdbx_description
1 polymer ?
#
loop_
_entity_poly.entity_id
_entity_poly.type
_entity_poly.pdbx_seq_one_letter_code
_entity_poly.pdbx_strand_id
1 'polypeptide(L)'
;MRSVGTLRGGMAVVVAWVGMACGGSDGVVLPATIERVAATDGQSAPAGGMLPSPLAVDVKGSDGTPAPRAEVRWTITGGTGAGLSDSVTLADGEGRALVSLRLGPTAGNYGVRAALKLNTQKAVSFTATATPPPVISTVTPSTFTGGDTITVQGSGFAPGAIVEIGGATARVLAVNPSGTAITATVPVCLAAGSVSVVVRVRTAPSNTASGTYTTATGPLRLAVGDYAVVDPLAVAGCARFPAAGLDSVKYLLAPQLVTGRAGDSTAYQLVGDSALAAPAAAPGVPATLPFATRFHDHLRGLEAGYAGMPRPAPVPRAAAAEPQAAPSLGAQRSFRVCNVVTCSKTEDFTQVTATLRYVGKHAAIYQDVTAPADGFSDQDFQALGEVFDSDLYGVDTRAFGVESDVDANGVVFILFTPVVNRLTPKDQCSQSFVTGFFYAIDIDPAFQEDSRSNQAEVFYAIVPDPQQTVTCRFSVSAVRRLVPVTFVHEFQHMISYYHHVMLRGGSSEALWLNEAMSHLAEELGGFHFLAQRDTARFSEFVLGDLFNAYKYLKDPGARFALFKSGTGTLEERGAAWLFLRWVVDQFGDDVTRRLSETGLSGANNVAAATGEPVATLLPQWFLANYVSDLPGFTAPSRLTYRTWSFRRTYADLHRQSPTTFDRPFPLEPAVFLGGTFNVSDVLRAGSGDYFLAVHIAGQKGFGLQFMQSSGVPFPSSLPARLNVIRLR
;
A
#
# COMPACT_ATOMS: atom_id res chain seq x y z
N MET A 1 -45.41 -42.60 -31.11
CA MET A 1 -45.05 -43.94 -31.66
C MET A 1 -43.54 -43.99 -31.85
N ARG A 2 -42.87 -44.99 -31.25
CA ARG A 2 -41.51 -45.57 -31.49
C ARG A 2 -40.31 -44.61 -31.72
N SER A 3 -39.32 -44.46 -30.83
CA SER A 3 -38.30 -45.40 -30.25
C SER A 3 -36.98 -45.48 -31.05
N VAL A 4 -35.88 -45.69 -30.27
CA VAL A 4 -34.44 -45.89 -30.54
C VAL A 4 -33.63 -44.59 -30.66
N GLY A 5 -32.54 -44.30 -29.93
CA GLY A 5 -31.75 -44.99 -28.90
C GLY A 5 -30.27 -44.54 -29.01
N THR A 6 -29.58 -44.24 -27.90
CA THR A 6 -28.12 -44.49 -27.64
C THR A 6 -27.67 -43.92 -26.28
N LEU A 7 -26.57 -44.48 -25.77
CA LEU A 7 -26.13 -44.61 -24.38
C LEU A 7 -24.79 -43.89 -24.11
N ARG A 8 -24.52 -43.59 -22.82
CA ARG A 8 -23.22 -43.29 -22.15
C ARG A 8 -22.63 -41.89 -22.42
N GLY A 9 -21.96 -41.22 -21.48
CA GLY A 9 -21.51 -41.50 -20.12
C GLY A 9 -20.54 -40.37 -19.72
N GLY A 10 -20.62 -39.83 -18.50
CA GLY A 10 -19.75 -38.74 -18.02
C GLY A 10 -18.91 -39.22 -16.84
N MET A 11 -17.64 -39.48 -17.10
CA MET A 11 -16.60 -39.88 -16.15
C MET A 11 -15.80 -38.62 -15.79
N ALA A 12 -15.73 -38.28 -14.49
CA ALA A 12 -14.91 -37.16 -14.00
C ALA A 12 -13.45 -37.61 -13.82
N VAL A 13 -12.55 -36.79 -14.34
CA VAL A 13 -11.09 -36.99 -14.36
C VAL A 13 -10.47 -36.54 -13.04
N VAL A 14 -9.54 -37.37 -12.56
CA VAL A 14 -8.65 -37.19 -11.41
C VAL A 14 -7.47 -36.29 -11.78
N VAL A 15 -7.05 -35.40 -10.87
CA VAL A 15 -5.65 -34.95 -10.76
C VAL A 15 -5.22 -35.07 -9.30
N ALA A 16 -4.13 -35.81 -9.11
CA ALA A 16 -3.49 -36.15 -7.85
C ALA A 16 -2.43 -35.11 -7.44
N TRP A 17 -2.14 -35.01 -6.14
CA TRP A 17 -0.79 -34.75 -5.63
C TRP A 17 -0.54 -35.52 -4.32
N VAL A 18 0.35 -36.51 -4.46
CA VAL A 18 1.37 -37.07 -3.56
C VAL A 18 1.28 -36.78 -2.05
N GLY A 19 1.05 -37.85 -1.28
CA GLY A 19 1.54 -38.04 0.08
C GLY A 19 2.07 -39.48 0.21
N MET A 20 3.30 -39.62 0.70
CA MET A 20 4.09 -40.86 0.77
C MET A 20 3.36 -42.07 1.36
N ALA A 21 3.69 -43.23 0.82
CA ALA A 21 3.32 -44.54 1.34
C ALA A 21 4.14 -44.91 2.59
N CYS A 22 3.43 -45.29 3.66
CA CYS A 22 3.64 -46.52 4.43
C CYS A 22 2.21 -47.07 4.63
N GLY A 23 1.78 -48.25 4.18
CA GLY A 23 2.45 -49.54 4.20
C GLY A 23 1.86 -50.35 5.35
N GLY A 24 0.76 -51.07 5.10
CA GLY A 24 0.18 -52.04 6.04
C GLY A 24 -1.31 -52.30 5.80
N SER A 25 -1.63 -53.43 5.17
CA SER A 25 -2.97 -54.01 5.15
C SER A 25 -3.27 -54.73 6.48
N ASP A 26 -4.57 -54.90 6.75
CA ASP A 26 -5.18 -55.96 7.56
C ASP A 26 -5.34 -55.76 9.07
N GLY A 27 -6.59 -55.40 9.42
CA GLY A 27 -7.17 -55.60 10.74
C GLY A 27 -8.21 -54.52 11.05
N VAL A 28 -9.51 -54.81 10.86
CA VAL A 28 -10.53 -54.04 11.58
C VAL A 28 -10.35 -54.38 13.06
N VAL A 29 -9.69 -53.51 13.81
CA VAL A 29 -9.54 -53.66 15.26
C VAL A 29 -10.93 -53.52 15.87
N LEU A 30 -11.49 -54.64 16.35
CA LEU A 30 -12.80 -54.62 17.02
C LEU A 30 -12.65 -53.88 18.35
N PRO A 31 -13.46 -52.83 18.61
CA PRO A 31 -13.34 -52.05 19.84
C PRO A 31 -13.73 -52.91 21.05
N ALA A 32 -12.81 -53.03 22.01
CA ALA A 32 -12.95 -53.88 23.20
C ALA A 32 -12.97 -53.08 24.50
N THR A 33 -12.22 -51.97 24.57
CA THR A 33 -12.18 -51.08 25.74
C THR A 33 -12.48 -49.63 25.35
N ILE A 34 -13.00 -48.88 26.31
CA ILE A 34 -13.28 -47.45 26.20
C ILE A 34 -12.77 -46.80 27.49
N GLU A 35 -11.89 -45.82 27.34
CA GLU A 35 -11.24 -45.13 28.44
C GLU A 35 -11.56 -43.64 28.33
N ARG A 36 -11.85 -43.02 29.47
CA ARG A 36 -12.11 -41.59 29.53
C ARG A 36 -10.80 -40.82 29.48
N VAL A 37 -10.70 -39.81 28.63
CA VAL A 37 -9.59 -38.86 28.67
C VAL A 37 -9.79 -37.93 29.87
N ALA A 38 -9.06 -38.18 30.95
CA ALA A 38 -9.28 -37.55 32.25
C ALA A 38 -9.30 -36.01 32.21
N ALA A 39 -8.47 -35.39 31.37
CA ALA A 39 -8.41 -33.93 31.22
C ALA A 39 -9.68 -33.29 30.64
N THR A 40 -10.58 -34.09 30.06
CA THR A 40 -11.85 -33.62 29.47
C THR A 40 -13.06 -33.87 30.38
N ASP A 41 -12.86 -34.41 31.58
CA ASP A 41 -13.93 -34.66 32.56
C ASP A 41 -13.97 -33.58 33.65
N GLY A 42 -15.09 -33.49 34.37
CA GLY A 42 -15.25 -32.58 35.52
C GLY A 42 -15.26 -31.11 35.14
N GLN A 43 -15.51 -30.80 33.87
CA GLN A 43 -15.50 -29.42 33.36
C GLN A 43 -16.70 -28.63 33.86
N SER A 44 -16.55 -27.30 33.95
CA SER A 44 -17.62 -26.39 34.30
C SER A 44 -17.86 -25.30 33.25
N ALA A 45 -19.12 -24.91 33.12
CA ALA A 45 -19.56 -23.78 32.31
C ALA A 45 -20.81 -23.15 32.94
N PRO A 46 -21.16 -21.89 32.62
CA PRO A 46 -22.43 -21.33 33.08
C PRO A 46 -23.63 -22.11 32.51
N ALA A 47 -24.74 -22.11 33.25
CA ALA A 47 -25.98 -22.74 32.81
C ALA A 47 -26.41 -22.22 31.42
N GLY A 48 -26.83 -23.13 30.54
CA GLY A 48 -27.12 -22.87 29.12
C GLY A 48 -25.88 -22.77 28.20
N GLY A 49 -24.66 -22.76 28.76
CA GLY A 49 -23.41 -22.60 28.02
C GLY A 49 -22.77 -23.90 27.52
N MET A 50 -21.80 -23.77 26.61
CA MET A 50 -20.95 -24.89 26.14
C MET A 50 -19.80 -25.17 27.12
N LEU A 51 -19.42 -26.45 27.26
CA LEU A 51 -18.18 -26.82 27.96
C LEU A 51 -16.93 -26.24 27.28
N PRO A 52 -15.85 -25.94 28.06
CA PRO A 52 -14.61 -25.39 27.52
C PRO A 52 -13.88 -26.31 26.54
N SER A 53 -14.03 -27.62 26.66
CA SER A 53 -13.46 -28.62 25.76
C SER A 53 -14.46 -29.74 25.48
N PRO A 54 -14.45 -30.35 24.28
CA PRO A 54 -15.23 -31.55 24.02
C PRO A 54 -14.90 -32.67 25.01
N LEU A 55 -15.89 -33.47 25.37
CA LEU A 55 -15.68 -34.71 26.13
C LEU A 55 -15.00 -35.72 25.22
N ALA A 56 -13.99 -36.43 25.73
CA ALA A 56 -13.16 -37.31 24.93
C ALA A 56 -13.00 -38.70 25.55
N VAL A 57 -13.07 -39.73 24.70
CA VAL A 57 -12.71 -41.11 25.05
C VAL A 57 -11.67 -41.66 24.08
N ASP A 58 -10.79 -42.52 24.59
CA ASP A 58 -9.90 -43.35 23.79
C ASP A 58 -10.47 -44.77 23.71
N VAL A 59 -10.58 -45.32 22.50
CA VAL A 59 -11.15 -46.64 22.21
C VAL A 59 -10.04 -47.54 21.68
N LYS A 60 -9.91 -48.73 22.29
CA LYS A 60 -8.84 -49.68 21.96
C LYS A 60 -9.39 -51.09 21.73
N GLY A 61 -8.66 -51.88 20.96
CA GLY A 61 -8.85 -53.32 20.80
C GLY A 61 -8.46 -54.11 22.04
N SER A 62 -8.68 -55.43 22.03
CA SER A 62 -8.39 -56.31 23.18
C SER A 62 -6.90 -56.40 23.51
N ASP A 63 -6.04 -56.10 22.54
CA ASP A 63 -4.57 -56.06 22.65
C ASP A 63 -4.03 -54.65 22.99
N GLY A 64 -4.92 -53.68 23.23
CA GLY A 64 -4.56 -52.30 23.56
C GLY A 64 -4.26 -51.40 22.36
N THR A 65 -4.36 -51.91 21.13
CA THR A 65 -4.19 -51.11 19.91
C THR A 65 -5.34 -50.12 19.72
N PRO A 66 -5.11 -48.89 19.19
CA PRO A 66 -6.19 -47.98 18.84
C PRO A 66 -7.23 -48.63 17.91
N ALA A 67 -8.52 -48.38 18.17
CA ALA A 67 -9.62 -48.90 17.36
C ALA A 67 -10.26 -47.79 16.51
N PRO A 68 -9.68 -47.44 15.35
CA PRO A 68 -10.21 -46.39 14.49
C PRO A 68 -11.59 -46.73 13.95
N ARG A 69 -12.43 -45.70 13.75
CA ARG A 69 -13.83 -45.80 13.32
C ARG A 69 -14.75 -46.54 14.29
N ALA A 70 -14.32 -46.83 15.51
CA ALA A 70 -15.21 -47.35 16.54
C ALA A 70 -16.36 -46.36 16.81
N GLU A 71 -17.61 -46.85 16.78
CA GLU A 71 -18.79 -46.04 17.06
C GLU A 71 -19.02 -45.93 18.58
N VAL A 72 -18.93 -44.70 19.09
CA VAL A 72 -19.20 -44.37 20.49
C VAL A 72 -20.55 -43.67 20.58
N ARG A 73 -21.49 -44.26 21.32
CA ARG A 73 -22.78 -43.65 21.64
C ARG A 73 -22.66 -42.81 22.89
N TRP A 74 -23.14 -41.56 22.80
CA TRP A 74 -23.18 -40.62 23.90
C TRP A 74 -24.62 -40.45 24.38
N THR A 75 -24.82 -40.38 25.68
CA THR A 75 -26.15 -40.25 26.27
C THR A 75 -26.07 -39.35 27.49
N ILE A 76 -26.93 -38.33 27.54
CA ILE A 76 -27.06 -37.47 28.71
C ILE A 76 -27.74 -38.27 29.81
N THR A 77 -27.06 -38.42 30.95
CA THR A 77 -27.54 -39.19 32.11
C THR A 77 -27.99 -38.32 33.27
N GLY A 78 -27.69 -37.01 33.23
CA GLY A 78 -28.14 -36.06 34.26
C GLY A 78 -28.12 -34.62 33.75
N GLY A 79 -29.10 -33.84 34.22
CA GLY A 79 -29.25 -32.41 33.93
C GLY A 79 -30.22 -32.11 32.78
N THR A 80 -31.36 -31.51 33.12
CA THR A 80 -32.46 -31.20 32.20
C THR A 80 -32.07 -30.15 31.16
N GLY A 81 -32.36 -30.38 29.88
CA GLY A 81 -32.18 -29.40 28.80
C GLY A 81 -30.75 -29.28 28.25
N ALA A 82 -29.83 -30.14 28.69
CA ALA A 82 -28.52 -30.29 28.04
C ALA A 82 -28.66 -30.89 26.63
N GLY A 83 -27.69 -30.60 25.77
CA GLY A 83 -27.64 -31.08 24.39
C GLY A 83 -26.23 -31.49 23.98
N LEU A 84 -26.12 -32.60 23.26
CA LEU A 84 -24.88 -33.06 22.65
C LEU A 84 -24.83 -32.61 21.19
N SER A 85 -23.63 -32.34 20.66
CA SER A 85 -23.45 -32.06 19.23
C SER A 85 -23.80 -33.25 18.34
N ASP A 86 -23.61 -34.47 18.85
CA ASP A 86 -24.02 -35.71 18.20
C ASP A 86 -24.34 -36.79 19.27
N SER A 87 -25.22 -37.73 18.92
CA SER A 87 -25.55 -38.89 19.76
C SER A 87 -24.63 -40.08 19.50
N VAL A 88 -23.93 -40.11 18.36
CA VAL A 88 -22.94 -41.14 18.02
C VAL A 88 -21.76 -40.51 17.29
N THR A 89 -20.53 -40.82 17.70
CA THR A 89 -19.31 -40.31 17.06
C THR A 89 -18.39 -41.47 16.67
N LEU A 90 -17.56 -41.25 15.65
CA LEU A 90 -16.53 -42.20 15.24
C LEU A 90 -15.19 -41.85 15.87
N ALA A 91 -14.46 -42.87 16.31
CA ALA A 91 -13.07 -42.73 16.71
C ALA A 91 -12.16 -42.42 15.51
N ASP A 92 -11.16 -41.54 15.69
CA ASP A 92 -10.14 -41.18 14.70
C ASP A 92 -9.06 -42.26 14.53
N GLY A 93 -7.97 -41.94 13.81
CA GLY A 93 -6.86 -42.87 13.53
C GLY A 93 -6.14 -43.37 14.79
N GLU A 94 -6.20 -42.60 15.86
CA GLU A 94 -5.63 -42.87 17.18
C GLU A 94 -6.66 -43.47 18.15
N GLY A 95 -7.85 -43.82 17.66
CA GLY A 95 -8.91 -44.43 18.46
C GLY A 95 -9.68 -43.43 19.32
N ARG A 96 -9.52 -42.12 19.12
CA ARG A 96 -10.15 -41.08 19.94
C ARG A 96 -11.48 -40.61 19.37
N ALA A 97 -12.50 -40.54 20.22
CA ALA A 97 -13.83 -40.03 19.87
C ALA A 97 -14.20 -38.84 20.77
N LEU A 98 -14.79 -37.79 20.17
CA LEU A 98 -15.05 -36.49 20.79
C LEU A 98 -16.51 -36.07 20.64
N VAL A 99 -17.13 -35.51 21.68
CA VAL A 99 -18.46 -34.88 21.60
C VAL A 99 -18.50 -33.54 22.34
N SER A 100 -19.16 -32.54 21.76
CA SER A 100 -19.39 -31.26 22.43
C SER A 100 -20.69 -31.29 23.25
N LEU A 101 -20.66 -30.73 24.47
CA LEU A 101 -21.81 -30.66 25.37
C LEU A 101 -22.23 -29.20 25.62
N ARG A 102 -23.50 -28.90 25.38
CA ARG A 102 -24.21 -27.72 25.90
C ARG A 102 -24.94 -28.09 27.18
N LEU A 103 -24.70 -27.35 28.26
CA LEU A 103 -25.42 -27.54 29.52
C LEU A 103 -26.85 -27.00 29.43
N GLY A 104 -27.74 -27.53 30.27
CA GLY A 104 -29.11 -27.07 30.41
C GLY A 104 -29.21 -25.74 31.16
N PRO A 105 -30.40 -25.12 31.21
CA PRO A 105 -30.61 -23.79 31.77
C PRO A 105 -30.50 -23.73 33.31
N THR A 106 -30.42 -24.86 34.00
CA THR A 106 -30.38 -24.93 35.47
C THR A 106 -28.96 -25.20 35.96
N ALA A 107 -28.49 -24.42 36.93
CA ALA A 107 -27.22 -24.69 37.62
C ALA A 107 -27.28 -26.04 38.38
N GLY A 108 -26.15 -26.74 38.46
CA GLY A 108 -26.06 -28.06 39.08
C GLY A 108 -25.18 -29.04 38.31
N ASN A 109 -25.22 -30.31 38.69
CA ASN A 109 -24.40 -31.35 38.08
C ASN A 109 -25.10 -31.98 36.87
N TYR A 110 -24.31 -32.22 35.83
CA TYR A 110 -24.69 -32.84 34.57
C TYR A 110 -23.87 -34.12 34.38
N GLY A 111 -24.51 -35.12 33.80
CA GLY A 111 -23.90 -36.42 33.54
C GLY A 111 -23.99 -36.76 32.06
N VAL A 112 -22.90 -37.30 31.51
CA VAL A 112 -22.89 -37.88 30.16
C VAL A 112 -22.24 -39.25 30.23
N ARG A 113 -22.86 -40.25 29.60
CA ARG A 113 -22.32 -41.60 29.44
C ARG A 113 -21.87 -41.80 28.00
N ALA A 114 -20.64 -42.28 27.83
CA ALA A 114 -20.09 -42.72 26.55
C ALA A 114 -19.98 -44.24 26.56
N ALA A 115 -20.51 -44.92 25.56
CA ALA A 115 -20.50 -46.38 25.47
C ALA A 115 -20.19 -46.85 24.06
N LEU A 116 -19.48 -47.98 23.94
CA LEU A 116 -19.28 -48.60 22.63
C LEU A 116 -20.61 -49.11 22.08
N LYS A 117 -20.93 -48.79 20.83
CA LYS A 117 -22.19 -49.22 20.22
C LYS A 117 -22.24 -50.74 20.02
N LEU A 118 -21.09 -51.37 19.76
CA LEU A 118 -20.96 -52.83 19.62
C LEU A 118 -21.04 -53.58 20.95
N ASN A 119 -20.77 -52.93 22.08
CA ASN A 119 -20.93 -53.49 23.42
C ASN A 119 -21.24 -52.39 24.44
N THR A 120 -22.52 -52.17 24.71
CA THR A 120 -22.99 -51.07 25.55
C THR A 120 -22.64 -51.22 27.03
N GLN A 121 -22.15 -52.39 27.47
CA GLN A 121 -21.62 -52.60 28.83
C GLN A 121 -20.23 -51.98 29.01
N LYS A 122 -19.48 -51.78 27.93
CA LYS A 122 -18.23 -51.04 27.94
C LYS A 122 -18.55 -49.55 27.82
N ALA A 123 -18.51 -48.86 28.96
CA ALA A 123 -18.87 -47.46 29.04
C ALA A 123 -18.10 -46.72 30.12
N VAL A 124 -17.98 -45.41 29.93
CA VAL A 124 -17.44 -44.47 30.92
C VAL A 124 -18.44 -43.34 31.13
N SER A 125 -18.39 -42.73 32.31
CA SER A 125 -19.22 -41.57 32.64
C SER A 125 -18.36 -40.33 32.81
N PHE A 126 -18.94 -39.21 32.40
CA PHE A 126 -18.43 -37.87 32.56
C PHE A 126 -19.36 -37.10 33.48
N THR A 127 -18.77 -36.19 34.24
CA THR A 127 -19.47 -35.21 35.04
C THR A 127 -19.13 -33.82 34.52
N ALA A 128 -20.12 -32.94 34.57
CA ALA A 128 -19.95 -31.53 34.28
C ALA A 128 -20.76 -30.71 35.27
N THR A 129 -20.33 -29.48 35.54
CA THR A 129 -21.04 -28.60 36.46
C THR A 129 -21.51 -27.34 35.74
N ALA A 130 -22.83 -27.14 35.71
CA ALA A 130 -23.43 -25.87 35.34
C ALA A 130 -23.33 -24.91 36.53
N THR A 131 -22.54 -23.86 36.36
CA THR A 131 -22.43 -22.75 37.31
C THR A 131 -23.53 -21.71 37.04
N PRO A 132 -23.87 -20.84 38.01
CA PRO A 132 -24.76 -19.73 37.75
C PRO A 132 -24.26 -18.85 36.59
N PRO A 133 -25.16 -18.27 35.76
CA PRO A 133 -24.79 -17.27 34.75
C PRO A 133 -24.01 -16.09 35.36
N PRO A 134 -23.16 -15.40 34.58
CA PRO A 134 -22.51 -14.20 35.06
C PRO A 134 -23.55 -13.15 35.45
N VAL A 135 -23.30 -12.40 36.51
CA VAL A 135 -24.19 -11.32 36.97
C VAL A 135 -23.38 -10.05 37.10
N ILE A 136 -23.87 -8.96 36.50
CA ILE A 136 -23.34 -7.61 36.70
C ILE A 136 -24.08 -6.99 37.88
N SER A 137 -23.33 -6.57 38.90
CA SER A 137 -23.85 -5.82 40.03
C SER A 137 -23.74 -4.30 39.80
N THR A 138 -22.61 -3.82 39.29
CA THR A 138 -22.39 -2.39 39.02
C THR A 138 -21.43 -2.15 37.86
N VAL A 139 -21.55 -0.97 37.24
CA VAL A 139 -20.60 -0.44 36.25
C VAL A 139 -20.07 0.89 36.79
N THR A 140 -18.76 0.98 37.01
CA THR A 140 -18.12 2.16 37.62
C THR A 140 -16.95 2.67 36.75
N PRO A 141 -16.92 3.97 36.40
CA PRO A 141 -18.00 4.95 36.61
C PRO A 141 -19.27 4.56 35.82
N SER A 142 -20.45 5.01 36.29
CA SER A 142 -21.72 4.75 35.60
C SER A 142 -22.00 5.75 34.47
N THR A 143 -21.20 6.81 34.39
CA THR A 143 -21.12 7.74 33.27
C THR A 143 -19.70 7.71 32.73
N PHE A 144 -19.56 7.54 31.42
CA PHE A 144 -18.27 7.37 30.77
C PHE A 144 -18.31 7.93 29.35
N THR A 145 -17.14 8.16 28.79
CA THR A 145 -16.89 8.51 27.40
C THR A 145 -16.09 7.40 26.72
N GLY A 146 -15.92 7.52 25.41
CA GLY A 146 -15.07 6.63 24.63
C GLY A 146 -13.64 6.63 25.13
N GLY A 147 -13.04 5.46 25.34
CA GLY A 147 -11.65 5.33 25.79
C GLY A 147 -11.48 5.32 27.31
N ASP A 148 -12.52 5.66 28.07
CA ASP A 148 -12.50 5.53 29.53
C ASP A 148 -12.30 4.06 29.94
N THR A 149 -11.62 3.85 31.06
CA THR A 149 -11.58 2.54 31.68
C THR A 149 -12.73 2.43 32.67
N ILE A 150 -13.61 1.45 32.45
CA ILE A 150 -14.67 1.09 33.39
C ILE A 150 -14.32 -0.20 34.11
N THR A 151 -14.86 -0.33 35.31
CA THR A 151 -14.89 -1.58 36.08
C THR A 151 -16.31 -2.10 36.12
N VAL A 152 -16.53 -3.27 35.54
CA VAL A 152 -17.78 -4.04 35.66
C VAL A 152 -17.62 -4.98 36.86
N GLN A 153 -18.32 -4.71 37.96
CA GLN A 153 -18.34 -5.59 39.13
C GLN A 153 -19.50 -6.58 39.04
N GLY A 154 -19.33 -7.73 39.66
CA GLY A 154 -20.31 -8.81 39.56
C GLY A 154 -19.82 -10.13 40.13
N SER A 155 -20.32 -11.20 39.56
CA SER A 155 -19.94 -12.58 39.90
C SER A 155 -20.03 -13.48 38.67
N GLY A 156 -19.24 -14.57 38.66
CA GLY A 156 -19.29 -15.55 37.58
C GLY A 156 -18.51 -15.14 36.33
N PHE A 157 -17.62 -14.15 36.43
CA PHE A 157 -16.70 -13.78 35.36
C PHE A 157 -15.53 -14.76 35.28
N ALA A 158 -14.98 -14.96 34.08
CA ALA A 158 -13.86 -15.88 33.85
C ALA A 158 -12.92 -15.33 32.76
N PRO A 159 -11.65 -15.80 32.68
CA PRO A 159 -10.76 -15.47 31.57
C PRO A 159 -11.41 -15.74 30.20
N GLY A 160 -11.22 -14.80 29.26
CA GLY A 160 -11.88 -14.85 27.95
C GLY A 160 -13.32 -14.32 27.93
N ALA A 161 -13.80 -13.69 29.02
CA ALA A 161 -15.06 -12.96 29.01
C ALA A 161 -15.05 -11.82 27.98
N ILE A 162 -16.17 -11.63 27.29
CA ILE A 162 -16.41 -10.52 26.37
C ILE A 162 -17.32 -9.52 27.08
N VAL A 163 -17.00 -8.24 27.00
CA VAL A 163 -17.86 -7.15 27.50
C VAL A 163 -18.44 -6.43 26.28
N GLU A 164 -19.75 -6.27 26.23
CA GLU A 164 -20.48 -5.52 25.20
C GLU A 164 -21.05 -4.25 25.84
N ILE A 165 -20.77 -3.08 25.27
CA ILE A 165 -21.30 -1.78 25.71
C ILE A 165 -22.01 -1.13 24.53
N GLY A 166 -23.30 -0.82 24.68
CA GLY A 166 -24.11 -0.25 23.60
C GLY A 166 -24.18 -1.13 22.35
N GLY A 167 -24.00 -2.45 22.50
CA GLY A 167 -23.91 -3.41 21.41
C GLY A 167 -22.53 -3.61 20.79
N ALA A 168 -21.52 -2.81 21.19
CA ALA A 168 -20.14 -2.94 20.69
C ALA A 168 -19.23 -3.66 21.70
N THR A 169 -18.32 -4.50 21.21
CA THR A 169 -17.34 -5.19 22.06
C THR A 169 -16.32 -4.20 22.64
N ALA A 170 -16.23 -4.15 23.97
CA ALA A 170 -15.24 -3.39 24.71
C ALA A 170 -13.92 -4.18 24.83
N ARG A 171 -12.78 -3.46 24.92
CA ARG A 171 -11.47 -4.09 25.10
C ARG A 171 -11.28 -4.46 26.57
N VAL A 172 -11.33 -5.76 26.89
CA VAL A 172 -11.05 -6.25 28.25
C VAL A 172 -9.56 -6.09 28.55
N LEU A 173 -9.26 -5.37 29.63
CA LEU A 173 -7.90 -5.16 30.14
C LEU A 173 -7.48 -6.27 31.09
N ALA A 174 -8.38 -6.63 32.01
CA ALA A 174 -8.17 -7.73 32.95
C ALA A 174 -9.50 -8.25 33.48
N VAL A 175 -9.55 -9.55 33.76
CA VAL A 175 -10.56 -10.19 34.61
C VAL A 175 -9.86 -10.54 35.92
N ASN A 176 -10.41 -10.13 37.06
CA ASN A 176 -9.75 -10.42 38.33
C ASN A 176 -9.79 -11.93 38.65
N PRO A 177 -8.80 -12.47 39.39
CA PRO A 177 -8.73 -13.91 39.67
C PRO A 177 -9.94 -14.46 40.43
N SER A 178 -10.63 -13.64 41.22
CA SER A 178 -11.84 -14.03 41.96
C SER A 178 -13.12 -14.04 41.10
N GLY A 179 -13.07 -13.63 39.82
CA GLY A 179 -14.22 -13.65 38.92
C GLY A 179 -15.34 -12.67 39.28
N THR A 180 -14.99 -11.59 39.99
CA THR A 180 -15.93 -10.57 40.52
C THR A 180 -15.77 -9.19 39.90
N ALA A 181 -14.75 -8.96 39.07
CA ALA A 181 -14.53 -7.70 38.38
C ALA A 181 -13.88 -7.89 37.01
N ILE A 182 -14.34 -7.12 36.02
CA ILE A 182 -13.70 -6.95 34.72
C ILE A 182 -13.35 -5.48 34.56
N THR A 183 -12.10 -5.18 34.23
CA THR A 183 -11.69 -3.85 33.76
C THR A 183 -11.69 -3.85 32.25
N ALA A 184 -12.36 -2.87 31.64
CA ALA A 184 -12.47 -2.77 30.19
C ALA A 184 -12.44 -1.31 29.72
N THR A 185 -11.89 -1.10 28.52
CA THR A 185 -11.91 0.21 27.86
C THR A 185 -13.20 0.37 27.07
N VAL A 186 -13.93 1.47 27.30
CA VAL A 186 -15.22 1.78 26.65
C VAL A 186 -15.02 2.02 25.15
N PRO A 187 -15.86 1.44 24.26
CA PRO A 187 -15.83 1.72 22.83
C PRO A 187 -16.03 3.21 22.51
N VAL A 188 -15.25 3.73 21.56
CA VAL A 188 -15.15 5.18 21.30
C VAL A 188 -16.26 5.77 20.41
N CYS A 189 -17.11 4.92 19.83
CA CYS A 189 -18.14 5.30 18.84
C CYS A 189 -19.60 5.03 19.23
N LEU A 190 -19.94 5.10 20.53
CA LEU A 190 -21.34 4.93 20.95
C LEU A 190 -22.15 6.22 20.85
N ALA A 191 -23.44 6.12 20.55
CA ALA A 191 -24.35 7.27 20.61
C ALA A 191 -24.42 7.85 22.03
N ALA A 192 -24.59 9.17 22.16
CA ALA A 192 -24.79 9.78 23.48
C ALA A 192 -26.06 9.24 24.14
N GLY A 193 -26.03 9.01 25.45
CA GLY A 193 -27.19 8.60 26.24
C GLY A 193 -27.01 7.26 26.93
N SER A 194 -28.13 6.67 27.35
CA SER A 194 -28.12 5.38 28.05
C SER A 194 -27.73 4.25 27.11
N VAL A 195 -26.71 3.48 27.48
CA VAL A 195 -26.20 2.31 26.76
C VAL A 195 -26.27 1.06 27.63
N SER A 196 -26.57 -0.09 27.02
CA SER A 196 -26.55 -1.38 27.70
C SER A 196 -25.11 -1.84 27.98
N VAL A 197 -24.89 -2.56 29.08
CA VAL A 197 -23.64 -3.26 29.37
C VAL A 197 -23.96 -4.72 29.64
N VAL A 198 -23.34 -5.62 28.89
CA VAL A 198 -23.54 -7.08 28.99
C VAL A 198 -22.18 -7.76 29.03
N VAL A 199 -21.99 -8.71 29.94
CA VAL A 199 -20.82 -9.59 29.97
C VAL A 199 -21.22 -10.94 29.43
N ARG A 200 -20.46 -11.48 28.48
CA ARG A 200 -20.59 -12.85 28.01
C ARG A 200 -19.40 -13.67 28.47
N VAL A 201 -19.67 -14.75 29.19
CA VAL A 201 -18.66 -15.76 29.51
C VAL A 201 -18.93 -16.95 28.61
N ARG A 202 -18.09 -17.10 27.58
CA ARG A 202 -18.35 -18.00 26.44
C ARG A 202 -19.69 -17.62 25.76
N THR A 203 -20.68 -18.52 25.78
CA THR A 203 -22.00 -18.28 25.17
C THR A 203 -23.04 -17.77 26.15
N ALA A 204 -22.75 -17.72 27.46
CA ALA A 204 -23.73 -17.33 28.48
C ALA A 204 -23.69 -15.81 28.73
N PRO A 205 -24.80 -15.07 28.49
CA PRO A 205 -24.88 -13.66 28.79
C PRO A 205 -25.16 -13.41 30.28
N SER A 206 -24.77 -12.23 30.76
CA SER A 206 -25.21 -11.70 32.05
C SER A 206 -26.59 -11.05 31.97
N ASN A 207 -27.10 -10.59 33.11
CA ASN A 207 -28.12 -9.53 33.09
C ASN A 207 -27.59 -8.27 32.38
N THR A 208 -28.51 -7.47 31.84
CA THR A 208 -28.19 -6.19 31.22
C THR A 208 -28.07 -5.12 32.30
N ALA A 209 -26.88 -4.55 32.45
CA ALA A 209 -26.67 -3.31 33.19
C ALA A 209 -26.79 -2.10 32.24
N SER A 210 -26.77 -0.90 32.78
CA SER A 210 -26.79 0.34 31.99
C SER A 210 -25.70 1.30 32.45
N GLY A 211 -25.16 2.04 31.50
CA GLY A 211 -24.28 3.18 31.75
C GLY A 211 -24.72 4.37 30.89
N THR A 212 -24.28 5.57 31.25
CA THR A 212 -24.51 6.78 30.46
C THR A 212 -23.26 7.07 29.64
N TYR A 213 -23.38 6.92 28.32
CA TYR A 213 -22.31 7.31 27.41
C TYR A 213 -22.41 8.81 27.11
N THR A 214 -21.37 9.55 27.45
CA THR A 214 -21.21 10.97 27.11
C THR A 214 -20.21 11.10 25.97
N THR A 215 -20.48 12.02 25.04
CA THR A 215 -19.66 12.18 23.83
C THR A 215 -18.63 13.26 24.05
N ALA A 216 -17.37 12.97 23.75
CA ALA A 216 -16.30 13.98 23.77
C ALA A 216 -16.42 14.98 22.60
N THR A 217 -17.01 14.58 21.47
CA THR A 217 -17.10 15.40 20.24
C THR A 217 -18.47 15.29 19.57
N GLY A 218 -18.96 16.42 19.03
CA GLY A 218 -20.20 16.50 18.26
C GLY A 218 -20.08 15.95 16.83
N PRO A 219 -21.19 15.77 16.10
CA PRO A 219 -21.16 15.28 14.73
C PRO A 219 -20.50 16.30 13.77
N LEU A 220 -19.75 15.78 12.80
CA LEU A 220 -19.15 16.52 11.70
C LEU A 220 -20.24 17.02 10.76
N ARG A 221 -20.53 18.32 10.80
CA ARG A 221 -21.51 18.98 9.94
C ARG A 221 -20.78 19.68 8.80
N LEU A 222 -21.03 19.24 7.58
CA LEU A 222 -20.44 19.81 6.36
C LEU A 222 -21.58 20.24 5.42
N ALA A 223 -21.46 21.42 4.80
CA ALA A 223 -22.24 21.74 3.61
C ALA A 223 -21.68 20.99 2.39
N VAL A 224 -22.43 20.94 1.29
CA VAL A 224 -21.93 20.35 0.04
C VAL A 224 -20.72 21.15 -0.43
N GLY A 225 -19.60 20.46 -0.69
CA GLY A 225 -18.32 21.10 -1.00
C GLY A 225 -17.40 21.30 0.20
N ASP A 226 -17.94 21.36 1.41
CA ASP A 226 -17.11 21.48 2.62
C ASP A 226 -16.39 20.16 2.91
N TYR A 227 -15.16 20.29 3.38
CA TYR A 227 -14.33 19.16 3.76
C TYR A 227 -13.66 19.37 5.13
N ALA A 228 -13.30 18.27 5.76
CA ALA A 228 -12.60 18.25 7.04
C ALA A 228 -11.52 17.17 7.05
N VAL A 229 -10.45 17.44 7.78
CA VAL A 229 -9.35 16.51 8.04
C VAL A 229 -9.48 16.06 9.49
N VAL A 230 -10.07 14.89 9.71
CA VAL A 230 -10.32 14.39 11.06
C VAL A 230 -9.06 13.73 11.60
N ASP A 231 -8.53 14.28 12.69
CA ASP A 231 -7.48 13.64 13.47
C ASP A 231 -8.12 12.61 14.44
N PRO A 232 -7.89 11.29 14.25
CA PRO A 232 -8.43 10.29 15.15
C PRO A 232 -7.97 10.50 16.59
N LEU A 233 -6.80 11.09 16.86
CA LEU A 233 -6.40 11.40 18.24
C LEU A 233 -7.27 12.49 18.88
N ALA A 234 -7.69 13.48 18.10
CA ALA A 234 -8.53 14.58 18.59
C ALA A 234 -9.99 14.16 18.83
N VAL A 235 -10.47 13.12 18.13
CA VAL A 235 -11.85 12.61 18.26
C VAL A 235 -11.92 11.26 18.98
N ALA A 236 -10.87 10.90 19.73
CA ALA A 236 -10.74 9.61 20.42
C ALA A 236 -11.00 8.40 19.51
N GLY A 237 -10.64 8.49 18.24
CA GLY A 237 -10.78 7.44 17.22
C GLY A 237 -12.16 7.39 16.58
N CYS A 238 -13.07 8.33 16.87
CA CYS A 238 -14.44 8.30 16.35
C CYS A 238 -14.84 9.53 15.54
N ALA A 239 -15.03 9.37 14.23
CA ALA A 239 -15.72 10.35 13.41
C ALA A 239 -17.25 10.12 13.48
N ARG A 240 -18.03 11.17 13.68
CA ARG A 240 -19.50 11.09 13.76
C ARG A 240 -20.14 11.91 12.66
N PHE A 241 -21.19 11.37 12.06
CA PHE A 241 -21.91 11.99 10.97
C PHE A 241 -23.37 12.22 11.37
N PRO A 242 -23.97 13.37 11.02
CA PRO A 242 -25.33 13.69 11.38
C PRO A 242 -26.35 12.78 10.66
N ALA A 243 -27.57 12.74 11.20
CA ALA A 243 -28.68 12.11 10.50
C ALA A 243 -28.92 12.78 9.15
N ALA A 244 -29.37 11.98 8.17
CA ALA A 244 -29.83 12.50 6.90
C ALA A 244 -31.15 13.25 7.11
N GLY A 245 -31.30 14.37 6.39
CA GLY A 245 -32.57 15.09 6.31
C GLY A 245 -33.56 14.40 5.38
N LEU A 246 -34.38 15.19 4.69
CA LEU A 246 -35.32 14.69 3.68
C LEU A 246 -34.63 14.23 2.39
N ASP A 247 -33.39 14.68 2.17
CA ASP A 247 -32.56 14.28 1.04
C ASP A 247 -31.48 13.28 1.43
N SER A 248 -31.03 12.50 0.44
CA SER A 248 -29.84 11.67 0.61
C SER A 248 -28.58 12.51 0.71
N VAL A 249 -27.66 12.07 1.56
CA VAL A 249 -26.35 12.69 1.80
C VAL A 249 -25.27 11.74 1.29
N LYS A 250 -24.20 12.27 0.69
CA LYS A 250 -23.06 11.47 0.24
C LYS A 250 -21.76 12.10 0.69
N TYR A 251 -20.91 11.31 1.34
CA TYR A 251 -19.54 11.71 1.70
C TYR A 251 -18.53 10.87 0.93
N LEU A 252 -17.43 11.48 0.52
CA LEU A 252 -16.19 10.78 0.25
C LEU A 252 -15.38 10.74 1.54
N LEU A 253 -14.94 9.55 1.93
CA LEU A 253 -14.10 9.28 3.08
C LEU A 253 -12.78 8.72 2.57
N ALA A 254 -11.67 9.32 2.98
CA ALA A 254 -10.35 8.92 2.51
C ALA A 254 -9.38 8.85 3.69
N PRO A 255 -9.24 7.69 4.36
CA PRO A 255 -8.22 7.50 5.38
C PRO A 255 -6.83 7.55 4.72
N GLN A 256 -5.90 8.30 5.30
CA GLN A 256 -4.58 8.58 4.73
C GLN A 256 -3.53 8.71 5.83
N LEU A 257 -2.27 8.34 5.55
CA LEU A 257 -1.14 8.61 6.45
C LEU A 257 -0.37 9.85 5.98
N VAL A 258 -0.25 10.88 6.83
CA VAL A 258 0.26 12.21 6.43
C VAL A 258 1.61 12.57 7.06
N THR A 259 2.44 11.58 7.41
CA THR A 259 3.66 11.78 8.22
C THR A 259 4.71 12.69 7.59
N GLY A 260 4.69 12.84 6.25
CA GLY A 260 5.76 13.51 5.49
C GLY A 260 7.09 12.73 5.46
N ARG A 261 7.19 11.60 6.15
CA ARG A 261 8.38 10.74 6.19
C ARG A 261 8.20 9.57 5.24
N ALA A 262 9.16 9.43 4.33
CA ALA A 262 9.10 8.42 3.31
C ALA A 262 9.13 6.99 3.90
N GLY A 263 8.32 6.09 3.36
CA GLY A 263 8.28 4.66 3.74
C GLY A 263 7.54 4.33 5.04
N ASP A 264 7.04 5.34 5.77
CA ASP A 264 6.20 5.09 6.96
C ASP A 264 4.92 4.34 6.59
N SER A 265 4.49 3.41 7.44
CA SER A 265 3.24 2.69 7.28
C SER A 265 2.59 2.33 8.62
N THR A 266 1.27 2.15 8.62
CA THR A 266 0.53 1.63 9.78
C THR A 266 -0.70 0.84 9.33
N ALA A 267 -0.95 -0.30 9.95
CA ALA A 267 -2.22 -0.99 9.79
C ALA A 267 -3.36 -0.15 10.39
N TYR A 268 -4.53 -0.17 9.76
CA TYR A 268 -5.73 0.52 10.22
C TYR A 268 -6.98 -0.36 10.12
N GLN A 269 -8.01 0.06 10.83
CA GLN A 269 -9.37 -0.41 10.64
C GLN A 269 -10.34 0.79 10.64
N LEU A 270 -11.38 0.67 9.84
CA LEU A 270 -12.48 1.61 9.74
C LEU A 270 -13.79 0.84 9.95
N VAL A 271 -14.40 1.01 11.13
CA VAL A 271 -15.55 0.21 11.59
C VAL A 271 -16.71 1.13 11.92
N GLY A 272 -17.87 0.91 11.32
CA GLY A 272 -19.07 1.68 11.60
C GLY A 272 -19.96 1.05 12.68
N ASP A 273 -20.84 1.85 13.27
CA ASP A 273 -21.72 1.45 14.39
C ASP A 273 -22.80 0.41 14.05
N SER A 274 -23.01 0.14 12.77
CA SER A 274 -24.02 -0.78 12.24
C SER A 274 -23.40 -1.98 11.51
N ALA A 275 -22.09 -2.15 11.63
CA ALA A 275 -21.35 -3.20 10.96
C ALA A 275 -21.55 -4.55 11.64
N LEU A 276 -21.97 -5.57 10.88
CA LEU A 276 -21.82 -6.96 11.28
C LEU A 276 -20.35 -7.37 11.09
N ALA A 277 -19.81 -8.16 12.03
CA ALA A 277 -18.41 -8.57 12.01
C ALA A 277 -18.07 -9.34 10.72
N ALA A 278 -17.13 -8.81 9.93
CA ALA A 278 -16.51 -9.43 8.78
C ALA A 278 -15.06 -9.78 9.12
N PRO A 279 -14.49 -10.85 8.53
CA PRO A 279 -13.11 -11.24 8.77
C PRO A 279 -12.14 -10.25 8.10
N ALA A 280 -10.99 -10.04 8.75
CA ALA A 280 -9.90 -9.19 8.27
C ALA A 280 -9.33 -9.69 6.94
N ALA A 281 -9.03 -8.75 6.03
CA ALA A 281 -8.29 -9.04 4.81
C ALA A 281 -6.80 -9.24 5.12
N ALA A 282 -6.18 -10.22 4.45
CA ALA A 282 -4.76 -10.49 4.56
C ALA A 282 -3.94 -9.42 3.81
N PRO A 283 -2.72 -9.10 4.27
CA PRO A 283 -1.85 -8.16 3.58
C PRO A 283 -1.47 -8.69 2.18
N GLY A 284 -1.55 -7.81 1.19
CA GLY A 284 -1.12 -8.08 -0.18
C GLY A 284 0.37 -8.40 -0.27
N VAL A 285 0.70 -9.33 -1.17
CA VAL A 285 2.08 -9.75 -1.47
C VAL A 285 2.84 -8.59 -2.14
N PRO A 286 4.10 -8.31 -1.77
CA PRO A 286 4.91 -7.31 -2.45
C PRO A 286 5.11 -7.69 -3.93
N ALA A 287 4.80 -6.77 -4.84
CA ALA A 287 5.13 -6.93 -6.25
C ALA A 287 6.65 -6.78 -6.45
N THR A 288 7.27 -7.67 -7.23
CA THR A 288 8.66 -7.49 -7.68
C THR A 288 8.76 -6.35 -8.70
N LEU A 289 9.66 -5.39 -8.46
CA LEU A 289 9.90 -4.26 -9.37
C LEU A 289 10.40 -4.72 -10.74
N PRO A 290 9.99 -4.07 -11.85
CA PRO A 290 10.59 -4.28 -13.18
C PRO A 290 12.10 -4.01 -13.20
N PHE A 291 12.82 -4.59 -14.16
CA PHE A 291 14.29 -4.52 -14.22
C PHE A 291 14.83 -3.09 -14.33
N ALA A 292 14.33 -2.29 -15.27
CA ALA A 292 14.83 -0.92 -15.50
C ALA A 292 14.66 -0.04 -14.25
N THR A 293 13.52 -0.18 -13.59
CA THR A 293 13.17 0.43 -12.30
C THR A 293 14.28 0.11 -11.29
N ARG A 294 14.68 -1.16 -11.12
CA ARG A 294 15.78 -1.54 -10.21
C ARG A 294 17.15 -0.92 -10.54
N PHE A 295 17.41 -0.56 -11.79
CA PHE A 295 18.68 0.06 -12.18
C PHE A 295 18.76 1.52 -11.75
N HIS A 296 17.77 2.35 -12.14
CA HIS A 296 17.69 3.75 -11.70
C HIS A 296 17.71 3.86 -10.16
N ASP A 297 17.12 2.86 -9.51
CA ASP A 297 17.10 2.68 -8.07
C ASP A 297 18.44 2.69 -7.39
N HIS A 298 19.29 1.87 -7.96
CA HIS A 298 20.62 1.69 -7.46
C HIS A 298 21.40 2.99 -7.65
N LEU A 299 21.22 3.69 -8.77
CA LEU A 299 21.84 5.01 -9.01
C LEU A 299 21.40 6.04 -7.97
N ARG A 300 20.10 6.18 -7.68
CA ARG A 300 19.60 7.13 -6.68
C ARG A 300 20.06 6.76 -5.26
N GLY A 301 20.14 5.46 -4.95
CA GLY A 301 20.73 4.98 -3.70
C GLY A 301 22.21 5.33 -3.56
N LEU A 302 22.98 5.23 -4.65
CA LEU A 302 24.37 5.65 -4.70
C LEU A 302 24.51 7.17 -4.52
N GLU A 303 23.70 7.98 -5.21
CA GLU A 303 23.68 9.44 -5.06
C GLU A 303 23.45 9.89 -3.62
N ALA A 304 22.46 9.30 -2.94
CA ALA A 304 22.19 9.57 -1.53
C ALA A 304 23.38 9.19 -0.65
N GLY A 305 24.05 8.07 -0.98
CA GLY A 305 25.29 7.65 -0.32
C GLY A 305 26.45 8.64 -0.52
N TYR A 306 26.64 9.13 -1.75
CA TYR A 306 27.69 10.07 -2.12
C TYR A 306 27.48 11.45 -1.48
N ALA A 307 26.23 11.93 -1.47
CA ALA A 307 25.88 13.19 -0.82
C ALA A 307 26.19 13.20 0.69
N GLY A 308 26.20 12.02 1.33
CA GLY A 308 26.54 11.84 2.75
C GLY A 308 28.04 11.70 3.05
N MET A 309 28.91 11.68 2.04
CA MET A 309 30.36 11.59 2.25
C MET A 309 30.94 12.91 2.78
N PRO A 310 31.98 12.88 3.64
CA PRO A 310 32.70 14.08 4.06
C PRO A 310 33.25 14.79 2.83
N ARG A 311 32.82 16.03 2.60
CA ARG A 311 33.30 16.78 1.44
C ARG A 311 34.67 17.38 1.71
N PRO A 312 35.56 17.41 0.70
CA PRO A 312 36.72 18.27 0.76
C PRO A 312 36.29 19.68 1.17
N ALA A 313 37.06 20.33 2.05
CA ALA A 313 36.81 21.74 2.35
C ALA A 313 36.68 22.50 1.02
N PRO A 314 35.72 23.44 0.87
CA PRO A 314 35.56 24.18 -0.37
C PRO A 314 36.91 24.78 -0.72
N VAL A 315 37.55 24.21 -1.75
CA VAL A 315 38.82 24.74 -2.24
C VAL A 315 38.48 26.16 -2.67
N PRO A 316 39.20 27.20 -2.19
CA PRO A 316 39.01 28.55 -2.67
C PRO A 316 39.06 28.46 -4.19
N ARG A 317 37.97 28.84 -4.87
CA ARG A 317 37.79 28.72 -6.32
C ARG A 317 39.15 28.94 -6.97
N ALA A 318 39.79 27.86 -7.43
CA ALA A 318 40.97 28.00 -8.26
C ALA A 318 40.57 28.96 -9.37
N ALA A 319 41.45 29.89 -9.74
CA ALA A 319 41.18 30.80 -10.86
C ALA A 319 40.46 30.01 -11.95
N ALA A 320 39.26 30.47 -12.36
CA ALA A 320 38.40 29.72 -13.26
C ALA A 320 39.27 29.11 -14.35
N ALA A 321 39.25 27.78 -14.46
CA ALA A 321 40.01 27.08 -15.49
C ALA A 321 39.75 27.82 -16.82
N GLU A 322 40.79 28.06 -17.62
CA GLU A 322 40.59 28.71 -18.91
C GLU A 322 39.48 27.98 -19.65
N PRO A 323 38.47 28.70 -20.21
CA PRO A 323 37.36 28.06 -20.88
C PRO A 323 37.89 27.06 -21.90
N GLN A 324 37.56 25.78 -21.72
CA GLN A 324 38.02 24.78 -22.65
C GLN A 324 37.29 25.02 -23.98
N ALA A 325 38.03 24.99 -25.09
CA ALA A 325 37.43 25.19 -26.40
C ALA A 325 36.34 24.13 -26.63
N ALA A 326 35.17 24.58 -27.08
CA ALA A 326 34.06 23.68 -27.38
C ALA A 326 34.53 22.54 -28.32
N PRO A 327 34.04 21.30 -28.13
CA PRO A 327 34.47 20.17 -28.92
C PRO A 327 34.24 20.37 -30.43
N SER A 328 35.22 20.00 -31.25
CA SER A 328 35.11 20.09 -32.72
C SER A 328 34.41 18.87 -33.31
N LEU A 329 33.49 19.08 -34.26
CA LEU A 329 32.76 18.01 -34.94
C LEU A 329 33.71 16.93 -35.49
N GLY A 330 33.38 15.66 -35.29
CA GLY A 330 34.22 14.52 -35.69
C GLY A 330 35.35 14.17 -34.71
N ALA A 331 35.60 14.98 -33.67
CA ALA A 331 36.57 14.62 -32.63
C ALA A 331 36.14 13.36 -31.87
N GLN A 332 37.11 12.57 -31.44
CA GLN A 332 36.88 11.40 -30.59
C GLN A 332 37.19 11.71 -29.12
N ARG A 333 36.36 11.20 -28.22
CA ARG A 333 36.56 11.22 -26.76
C ARG A 333 36.37 9.83 -26.19
N SER A 334 37.16 9.48 -25.18
CA SER A 334 36.92 8.27 -24.39
C SER A 334 35.98 8.58 -23.23
N PHE A 335 35.05 7.66 -22.96
CA PHE A 335 34.09 7.74 -21.86
C PHE A 335 34.14 6.47 -21.01
N ARG A 336 33.82 6.60 -19.72
CA ARG A 336 33.57 5.50 -18.78
C ARG A 336 32.07 5.32 -18.64
N VAL A 337 31.57 4.15 -19.02
CA VAL A 337 30.13 3.87 -19.05
C VAL A 337 29.83 2.67 -18.18
N CYS A 338 28.92 2.85 -17.23
CA CYS A 338 28.40 1.78 -16.41
C CYS A 338 27.81 0.64 -17.26
N ASN A 339 28.26 -0.59 -17.04
CA ASN A 339 27.94 -1.74 -17.89
C ASN A 339 27.14 -2.85 -17.17
N VAL A 340 26.94 -2.71 -15.85
CA VAL A 340 26.16 -3.62 -15.00
C VAL A 340 25.35 -2.84 -13.99
N VAL A 341 24.30 -3.48 -13.45
CA VAL A 341 23.34 -2.83 -12.56
C VAL A 341 23.99 -2.28 -11.28
N THR A 342 25.00 -2.96 -10.74
CA THR A 342 25.64 -2.56 -9.49
C THR A 342 26.46 -1.29 -9.61
N CYS A 343 26.97 -0.95 -10.80
CA CYS A 343 27.53 0.37 -11.08
C CYS A 343 28.43 0.97 -9.98
N SER A 344 29.27 0.18 -9.31
CA SER A 344 29.92 0.62 -8.05
C SER A 344 31.43 0.49 -8.08
N LYS A 345 31.98 -0.46 -8.84
CA LYS A 345 33.42 -0.72 -8.88
C LYS A 345 34.00 -0.38 -10.24
N THR A 346 35.30 -0.18 -10.34
CA THR A 346 35.93 0.18 -11.63
C THR A 346 35.68 -0.88 -12.71
N GLU A 347 35.61 -2.16 -12.34
CA GLU A 347 35.26 -3.25 -13.26
C GLU A 347 33.82 -3.20 -13.79
N ASP A 348 32.91 -2.47 -13.13
CA ASP A 348 31.52 -2.25 -13.56
C ASP A 348 31.43 -1.19 -14.69
N PHE A 349 32.56 -0.64 -15.15
CA PHE A 349 32.62 0.42 -16.17
C PHE A 349 33.38 -0.04 -17.41
N THR A 350 32.74 0.09 -18.57
CA THR A 350 33.38 -0.08 -19.87
C THR A 350 33.96 1.25 -20.33
N GLN A 351 35.22 1.26 -20.75
CA GLN A 351 35.77 2.38 -21.51
C GLN A 351 35.30 2.28 -22.96
N VAL A 352 34.64 3.32 -23.46
CA VAL A 352 34.21 3.41 -24.87
C VAL A 352 34.90 4.59 -25.53
N THR A 353 35.12 4.50 -26.84
CA THR A 353 35.55 5.64 -27.67
C THR A 353 34.35 6.07 -28.49
N ALA A 354 34.03 7.36 -28.47
CA ALA A 354 32.89 7.91 -29.19
C ALA A 354 33.28 9.12 -30.02
N THR A 355 32.65 9.25 -31.18
CA THR A 355 32.85 10.37 -32.13
C THR A 355 31.77 11.42 -31.92
N LEU A 356 32.15 12.70 -31.87
CA LEU A 356 31.22 13.82 -31.81
C LEU A 356 30.46 13.95 -33.14
N ARG A 357 29.13 13.85 -33.08
CA ARG A 357 28.20 13.87 -34.24
C ARG A 357 27.34 15.13 -34.32
N TYR A 358 27.22 15.88 -33.22
CA TYR A 358 26.54 17.18 -33.18
C TYR A 358 27.14 18.04 -32.06
N VAL A 359 27.27 19.35 -32.29
CA VAL A 359 27.62 20.32 -31.24
C VAL A 359 26.73 21.54 -31.42
N GLY A 360 25.95 21.85 -30.37
CA GLY A 360 25.09 23.00 -30.26
C GLY A 360 25.65 24.04 -29.30
N LYS A 361 24.78 24.89 -28.77
CA LYS A 361 25.14 25.93 -27.80
C LYS A 361 25.26 25.40 -26.36
N HIS A 362 24.48 24.39 -26.04
CA HIS A 362 24.22 23.83 -24.71
C HIS A 362 24.41 22.31 -24.67
N ALA A 363 24.37 21.61 -25.80
CA ALA A 363 24.51 20.16 -25.87
C ALA A 363 25.46 19.69 -26.98
N ALA A 364 26.16 18.59 -26.72
CA ALA A 364 27.04 17.92 -27.67
C ALA A 364 26.75 16.41 -27.71
N ILE A 365 26.46 15.87 -28.90
CA ILE A 365 26.11 14.45 -29.06
C ILE A 365 27.32 13.65 -29.51
N TYR A 366 27.67 12.63 -28.73
CA TYR A 366 28.67 11.63 -29.04
C TYR A 366 28.01 10.29 -29.38
N GLN A 367 28.53 9.62 -30.40
CA GLN A 367 28.14 8.25 -30.75
C GLN A 367 29.34 7.32 -30.58
N ASP A 368 29.19 6.32 -29.71
CA ASP A 368 30.13 5.21 -29.57
C ASP A 368 30.44 4.59 -30.93
N VAL A 369 31.74 4.41 -31.24
CA VAL A 369 32.20 3.86 -32.53
C VAL A 369 31.78 2.39 -32.74
N THR A 370 31.36 1.72 -31.67
CA THR A 370 30.87 0.33 -31.71
C THR A 370 29.36 0.22 -31.89
N ALA A 371 28.66 1.33 -32.10
CA ALA A 371 27.22 1.32 -32.34
C ALA A 371 26.85 0.45 -33.57
N PRO A 372 25.71 -0.28 -33.52
CA PRO A 372 25.27 -1.12 -34.62
C PRO A 372 25.09 -0.35 -35.93
N ALA A 373 25.28 -1.06 -37.05
CA ALA A 373 24.97 -0.56 -38.38
C ALA A 373 23.46 -0.27 -38.54
N ASP A 374 23.10 0.47 -39.59
CA ASP A 374 21.73 0.92 -39.88
C ASP A 374 21.09 1.75 -38.75
N GLY A 375 21.93 2.39 -37.93
CA GLY A 375 21.53 3.30 -36.86
C GLY A 375 21.23 4.73 -37.35
N PHE A 376 21.62 5.74 -36.56
CA PHE A 376 21.37 7.14 -36.88
C PHE A 376 22.11 7.63 -38.13
N SER A 377 21.41 8.39 -38.97
CA SER A 377 22.00 9.25 -40.01
C SER A 377 22.49 10.58 -39.43
N ASP A 378 23.27 11.34 -40.19
CA ASP A 378 23.68 12.71 -39.79
C ASP A 378 22.47 13.63 -39.60
N GLN A 379 21.40 13.44 -40.39
CA GLN A 379 20.15 14.19 -40.21
C GLN A 379 19.45 13.82 -38.90
N ASP A 380 19.53 12.56 -38.46
CA ASP A 380 18.98 12.17 -37.16
C ASP A 380 19.75 12.83 -36.00
N PHE A 381 21.09 12.90 -36.09
CA PHE A 381 21.90 13.60 -35.10
C PHE A 381 21.61 15.09 -35.06
N GLN A 382 21.44 15.74 -36.22
CA GLN A 382 21.05 17.15 -36.28
C GLN A 382 19.69 17.37 -35.62
N ALA A 383 18.68 16.58 -35.99
CA ALA A 383 17.33 16.72 -35.47
C ALA A 383 17.24 16.42 -33.96
N LEU A 384 18.00 15.44 -33.46
CA LEU A 384 18.10 15.17 -32.02
C LEU A 384 18.84 16.30 -31.31
N GLY A 385 19.94 16.78 -31.88
CA GLY A 385 20.72 17.90 -31.36
C GLY A 385 19.87 19.13 -31.15
N GLU A 386 19.09 19.54 -32.15
CA GLU A 386 18.16 20.67 -32.05
C GLU A 386 17.11 20.48 -30.94
N VAL A 387 16.55 19.27 -30.80
CA VAL A 387 15.60 18.95 -29.73
C VAL A 387 16.25 19.10 -28.34
N PHE A 388 17.44 18.56 -28.13
CA PHE A 388 18.11 18.69 -26.84
C PHE A 388 18.55 20.13 -26.55
N ASP A 389 19.20 20.76 -27.53
CA ASP A 389 19.89 22.04 -27.40
C ASP A 389 18.94 23.24 -27.36
N SER A 390 17.97 23.27 -28.27
CA SER A 390 17.12 24.45 -28.50
C SER A 390 15.75 24.32 -27.84
N ASP A 391 15.19 23.11 -27.78
CA ASP A 391 13.88 22.88 -27.15
C ASP A 391 14.04 22.55 -25.65
N LEU A 392 14.68 21.43 -25.33
CA LEU A 392 14.56 20.80 -24.01
C LEU A 392 15.48 21.38 -22.93
N TYR A 393 16.73 21.75 -23.27
CA TYR A 393 17.65 22.36 -22.32
C TYR A 393 17.02 23.57 -21.61
N GLY A 394 16.36 24.44 -22.38
CA GLY A 394 15.69 25.61 -21.84
C GLY A 394 14.48 25.29 -20.96
N VAL A 395 13.79 24.17 -21.18
CA VAL A 395 12.63 23.76 -20.38
C VAL A 395 13.06 23.49 -18.95
N ASP A 396 14.04 22.62 -18.77
CA ASP A 396 14.51 22.23 -17.43
C ASP A 396 15.26 23.37 -16.76
N THR A 397 16.12 24.08 -17.51
CA THR A 397 16.91 25.17 -16.90
C THR A 397 16.08 26.36 -16.46
N ARG A 398 14.88 26.55 -17.03
CA ARG A 398 13.91 27.53 -16.53
C ARG A 398 13.15 27.03 -15.31
N ALA A 399 12.76 25.75 -15.30
CA ALA A 399 12.00 25.18 -14.20
C ALA A 399 12.85 24.96 -12.95
N PHE A 400 13.99 24.28 -13.06
CA PHE A 400 14.69 23.73 -11.90
C PHE A 400 15.97 24.50 -11.54
N GLY A 401 16.70 25.03 -12.51
CA GLY A 401 18.01 25.63 -12.22
C GLY A 401 18.98 25.34 -13.34
N VAL A 402 20.20 25.87 -13.26
CA VAL A 402 21.25 25.50 -14.23
C VAL A 402 22.01 24.29 -13.71
N GLU A 403 22.52 23.49 -14.62
CA GLU A 403 23.48 22.44 -14.35
C GLU A 403 24.85 23.01 -13.89
N SER A 404 25.74 22.12 -13.44
CA SER A 404 27.16 22.47 -13.27
C SER A 404 27.87 22.57 -14.63
N ASP A 405 29.10 23.07 -14.65
CA ASP A 405 29.99 23.00 -15.82
C ASP A 405 31.39 22.64 -15.31
N VAL A 406 31.58 21.36 -14.98
CA VAL A 406 32.76 20.91 -14.22
C VAL A 406 34.04 20.85 -15.07
N ASP A 407 33.91 20.67 -16.39
CA ASP A 407 35.03 20.72 -17.34
C ASP A 407 35.10 22.04 -18.15
N ALA A 408 34.30 23.05 -17.78
CA ALA A 408 34.34 24.41 -18.31
C ALA A 408 34.23 24.48 -19.84
N ASN A 409 33.41 23.61 -20.42
CA ASN A 409 33.24 23.47 -21.87
C ASN A 409 31.91 24.13 -22.35
N GLY A 410 31.01 24.46 -21.43
CA GLY A 410 29.71 25.09 -21.67
C GLY A 410 28.62 24.22 -22.31
N VAL A 411 28.80 22.89 -22.39
CA VAL A 411 27.88 21.94 -23.02
C VAL A 411 27.70 20.64 -22.22
N VAL A 412 26.47 20.15 -22.17
CA VAL A 412 26.15 18.81 -21.66
C VAL A 412 26.43 17.77 -22.74
N PHE A 413 27.14 16.70 -22.38
CA PHE A 413 27.39 15.58 -23.29
C PHE A 413 26.24 14.59 -23.29
N ILE A 414 25.83 14.21 -24.49
CA ILE A 414 24.84 13.16 -24.74
C ILE A 414 25.56 12.00 -25.43
N LEU A 415 25.85 10.95 -24.68
CA LEU A 415 26.55 9.77 -25.18
C LEU A 415 25.57 8.66 -25.55
N PHE A 416 25.42 8.42 -26.84
CA PHE A 416 24.76 7.23 -27.37
C PHE A 416 25.74 6.06 -27.40
N THR A 417 25.44 4.97 -26.70
CA THR A 417 26.32 3.78 -26.66
C THR A 417 25.55 2.45 -26.53
N PRO A 418 25.98 1.38 -27.25
CA PRO A 418 25.44 0.03 -27.06
C PRO A 418 25.74 -0.56 -25.67
N VAL A 419 26.59 0.07 -24.85
CA VAL A 419 26.74 -0.31 -23.44
C VAL A 419 25.43 -0.12 -22.68
N VAL A 420 24.69 0.97 -22.93
CA VAL A 420 23.38 1.22 -22.28
C VAL A 420 22.37 0.17 -22.74
N ASN A 421 22.34 -0.20 -24.03
CA ASN A 421 21.48 -1.29 -24.51
C ASN A 421 21.75 -2.59 -23.73
N ARG A 422 23.03 -2.92 -23.48
CA ARG A 422 23.46 -4.13 -22.76
C ARG A 422 23.06 -4.16 -21.30
N LEU A 423 22.75 -3.02 -20.69
CA LEU A 423 22.23 -2.99 -19.32
C LEU A 423 20.94 -3.77 -19.21
N THR A 424 20.11 -3.83 -20.26
CA THR A 424 18.85 -4.58 -20.23
C THR A 424 19.05 -6.02 -20.70
N PRO A 425 18.80 -7.04 -19.84
CA PRO A 425 18.84 -8.44 -20.25
C PRO A 425 17.81 -8.74 -21.34
N LYS A 426 18.17 -9.62 -22.27
CA LYS A 426 17.34 -9.90 -23.46
C LYS A 426 15.94 -10.44 -23.13
N ASP A 427 15.82 -11.21 -22.05
CA ASP A 427 14.56 -11.75 -21.53
C ASP A 427 13.65 -10.68 -20.88
N GLN A 428 14.20 -9.51 -20.55
CA GLN A 428 13.49 -8.40 -19.92
C GLN A 428 12.98 -7.35 -20.93
N CYS A 429 13.44 -7.40 -22.18
CA CYS A 429 13.15 -6.38 -23.20
C CYS A 429 11.64 -6.13 -23.46
N SER A 430 10.77 -7.13 -23.22
CA SER A 430 9.32 -6.99 -23.36
C SER A 430 8.62 -6.44 -22.12
N GLN A 431 9.32 -6.35 -20.99
CA GLN A 431 8.78 -5.92 -19.70
C GLN A 431 9.26 -4.50 -19.32
N SER A 432 10.56 -4.25 -19.42
CA SER A 432 11.18 -2.96 -19.11
C SER A 432 12.59 -2.89 -19.67
N PHE A 433 13.08 -1.70 -19.98
CA PHE A 433 14.45 -1.47 -20.45
C PHE A 433 14.98 -0.13 -19.93
N VAL A 434 16.30 -0.04 -19.79
CA VAL A 434 17.02 1.19 -19.45
C VAL A 434 17.16 2.01 -20.73
N THR A 435 16.55 3.20 -20.77
CA THR A 435 16.64 4.10 -21.94
C THR A 435 17.88 5.00 -21.86
N GLY A 436 18.24 5.41 -20.65
CA GLY A 436 19.38 6.27 -20.39
C GLY A 436 19.48 6.59 -18.90
N PHE A 437 20.55 7.25 -18.49
CA PHE A 437 20.76 7.65 -17.09
C PHE A 437 21.74 8.82 -16.97
N PHE A 438 21.61 9.56 -15.88
CA PHE A 438 22.67 10.42 -15.32
C PHE A 438 23.38 9.70 -14.17
N TYR A 439 24.68 9.99 -13.97
CA TYR A 439 25.45 9.40 -12.88
C TYR A 439 26.32 10.43 -12.15
N ALA A 440 26.01 10.68 -10.87
CA ALA A 440 26.53 11.84 -10.15
C ALA A 440 28.05 11.90 -9.97
N ILE A 441 28.77 10.76 -10.00
CA ILE A 441 30.24 10.79 -9.88
C ILE A 441 30.91 11.53 -11.04
N ASP A 442 30.22 11.65 -12.19
CA ASP A 442 30.76 12.36 -13.35
C ASP A 442 30.91 13.86 -13.09
N ILE A 443 30.11 14.43 -12.19
CA ILE A 443 30.14 15.87 -11.85
C ILE A 443 30.58 16.16 -10.42
N ASP A 444 30.54 15.19 -9.50
CA ASP A 444 30.87 15.44 -8.10
C ASP A 444 32.39 15.57 -7.89
N PRO A 445 32.90 16.73 -7.39
CA PRO A 445 34.32 16.95 -7.18
C PRO A 445 34.99 15.94 -6.24
N ALA A 446 34.23 15.27 -5.37
CA ALA A 446 34.74 14.18 -4.53
C ALA A 446 35.28 13.00 -5.35
N PHE A 447 34.85 12.86 -6.61
CA PHE A 447 35.26 11.81 -7.54
C PHE A 447 36.15 12.33 -8.67
N GLN A 448 36.71 13.54 -8.56
CA GLN A 448 37.57 14.11 -9.59
C GLN A 448 38.81 13.26 -9.90
N GLU A 449 39.33 12.48 -8.95
CA GLU A 449 40.46 11.55 -9.17
C GLU A 449 39.98 10.10 -9.42
N ASP A 450 38.67 9.85 -9.46
CA ASP A 450 38.12 8.52 -9.65
C ASP A 450 38.15 8.12 -11.13
N SER A 451 38.85 7.03 -11.42
CA SER A 451 38.95 6.45 -12.77
C SER A 451 37.62 6.08 -13.44
N ARG A 452 36.52 6.00 -12.67
CA ARG A 452 35.16 5.75 -13.15
C ARG A 452 34.46 7.01 -13.64
N SER A 453 34.87 8.19 -13.17
CA SER A 453 34.27 9.48 -13.50
C SER A 453 34.72 9.95 -14.89
N ASN A 454 33.80 10.59 -15.60
CA ASN A 454 34.06 11.28 -16.86
C ASN A 454 34.41 12.76 -16.69
N GLN A 455 34.30 13.27 -15.45
CA GLN A 455 34.60 14.65 -15.08
C GLN A 455 33.89 15.65 -16.00
N ALA A 456 32.60 15.42 -16.26
CA ALA A 456 31.78 16.23 -17.16
C ALA A 456 30.29 15.97 -16.92
N GLU A 457 29.44 16.89 -17.35
CA GLU A 457 28.00 16.69 -17.44
C GLU A 457 27.68 15.68 -18.56
N VAL A 458 27.39 14.42 -18.20
CA VAL A 458 27.10 13.36 -19.18
C VAL A 458 25.72 12.73 -18.96
N PHE A 459 24.94 12.66 -20.03
CA PHE A 459 23.76 11.81 -20.16
C PHE A 459 24.07 10.61 -21.07
N TYR A 460 23.87 9.40 -20.55
CA TYR A 460 24.08 8.15 -21.30
C TYR A 460 22.77 7.66 -21.89
N ALA A 461 22.75 7.26 -23.16
CA ALA A 461 21.53 6.81 -23.85
C ALA A 461 21.73 5.56 -24.70
N ILE A 462 20.65 4.80 -24.89
CA ILE A 462 20.59 3.67 -25.83
C ILE A 462 20.79 4.10 -27.28
N VAL A 463 21.42 3.24 -28.09
CA VAL A 463 21.52 3.38 -29.55
C VAL A 463 20.40 2.63 -30.26
N PRO A 464 20.03 3.05 -31.49
CA PRO A 464 19.26 2.21 -32.39
C PRO A 464 20.00 0.91 -32.68
N ASP A 465 19.25 -0.19 -32.66
CA ASP A 465 19.72 -1.53 -33.02
C ASP A 465 18.60 -2.25 -33.79
N PRO A 466 18.30 -1.85 -35.05
CA PRO A 466 17.16 -2.38 -35.79
C PRO A 466 17.29 -3.87 -36.11
N GLN A 467 18.51 -4.38 -36.15
CA GLN A 467 18.85 -5.78 -36.41
C GLN A 467 18.98 -6.63 -35.13
N GLN A 468 18.79 -6.01 -33.94
CA GLN A 468 18.86 -6.68 -32.64
C GLN A 468 20.18 -7.44 -32.41
N THR A 469 21.29 -6.79 -32.76
CA THR A 469 22.65 -7.35 -32.65
C THR A 469 23.21 -7.30 -31.22
N VAL A 470 22.63 -6.48 -30.34
CA VAL A 470 23.09 -6.26 -28.96
C VAL A 470 22.20 -6.99 -27.95
N THR A 471 21.03 -6.45 -27.62
CA THR A 471 20.09 -7.02 -26.62
C THR A 471 18.64 -6.81 -27.05
N CYS A 472 18.09 -5.64 -26.77
CA CYS A 472 16.74 -5.23 -27.15
C CYS A 472 16.76 -4.59 -28.54
N ARG A 473 15.71 -4.85 -29.32
CA ARG A 473 15.56 -4.27 -30.66
C ARG A 473 14.98 -2.86 -30.54
N PHE A 474 15.73 -1.86 -30.97
CA PHE A 474 15.25 -0.48 -31.04
C PHE A 474 15.38 0.07 -32.46
N SER A 475 14.28 0.54 -33.05
CA SER A 475 14.34 1.29 -34.31
C SER A 475 14.88 2.70 -34.06
N VAL A 476 15.41 3.33 -35.11
CA VAL A 476 15.77 4.77 -35.08
C VAL A 476 14.61 5.62 -34.57
N SER A 477 13.39 5.36 -35.07
CA SER A 477 12.18 6.07 -34.63
C SER A 477 11.83 5.85 -33.15
N ALA A 478 12.09 4.66 -32.61
CA ALA A 478 11.85 4.39 -31.19
C ALA A 478 12.83 5.18 -30.31
N VAL A 479 14.12 5.20 -30.67
CA VAL A 479 15.12 5.96 -29.91
C VAL A 479 14.86 7.47 -30.01
N ARG A 480 14.52 7.98 -31.20
CA ARG A 480 14.16 9.40 -31.40
C ARG A 480 12.94 9.87 -30.61
N ARG A 481 12.04 8.94 -30.26
CA ARG A 481 10.87 9.22 -29.42
C ARG A 481 11.20 9.14 -27.93
N LEU A 482 11.90 8.09 -27.51
CA LEU A 482 12.09 7.75 -26.11
C LEU A 482 13.19 8.58 -25.44
N VAL A 483 14.32 8.77 -26.12
CA VAL A 483 15.50 9.39 -25.50
C VAL A 483 15.29 10.87 -25.17
N PRO A 484 14.60 11.70 -25.98
CA PRO A 484 14.26 13.07 -25.59
C PRO A 484 13.48 13.18 -24.29
N VAL A 485 12.53 12.26 -24.04
CA VAL A 485 11.77 12.21 -22.79
C VAL A 485 12.70 11.86 -21.61
N THR A 486 13.54 10.82 -21.78
CA THR A 486 14.51 10.43 -20.75
C THR A 486 15.58 11.48 -20.51
N PHE A 487 15.94 12.28 -21.51
CA PHE A 487 16.92 13.35 -21.34
C PHE A 487 16.44 14.40 -20.34
N VAL A 488 15.24 14.96 -20.49
CA VAL A 488 14.74 15.95 -19.51
C VAL A 488 14.57 15.34 -18.12
N HIS A 489 14.19 14.08 -18.05
CA HIS A 489 14.12 13.34 -16.78
C HIS A 489 15.48 13.28 -16.06
N GLU A 490 16.53 12.88 -16.77
CA GLU A 490 17.87 12.72 -16.17
C GLU A 490 18.61 14.06 -16.05
N PHE A 491 18.30 15.03 -16.89
CA PHE A 491 18.84 16.38 -16.80
C PHE A 491 18.30 17.11 -15.57
N GLN A 492 17.02 16.92 -15.24
CA GLN A 492 16.47 17.33 -13.95
C GLN A 492 17.29 16.75 -12.78
N HIS A 493 17.63 15.46 -12.81
CA HIS A 493 18.42 14.84 -11.74
C HIS A 493 19.82 15.43 -11.61
N MET A 494 20.47 15.73 -12.75
CA MET A 494 21.76 16.40 -12.79
C MET A 494 21.69 17.80 -12.15
N ILE A 495 20.72 18.62 -12.54
CA ILE A 495 20.47 19.96 -11.97
C ILE A 495 20.19 19.85 -10.45
N SER A 496 19.33 18.91 -10.06
CA SER A 496 18.97 18.64 -8.66
C SER A 496 20.21 18.29 -7.83
N TYR A 497 21.04 17.35 -8.30
CA TYR A 497 22.27 16.98 -7.60
C TYR A 497 23.20 18.18 -7.44
N TYR A 498 23.44 18.94 -8.51
CA TYR A 498 24.28 20.14 -8.44
C TYR A 498 23.74 21.14 -7.40
N HIS A 499 22.45 21.48 -7.46
CA HIS A 499 21.89 22.52 -6.60
C HIS A 499 21.78 22.12 -5.12
N HIS A 500 21.34 20.89 -4.83
CA HIS A 500 21.17 20.40 -3.46
C HIS A 500 22.51 20.02 -2.84
N VAL A 501 23.30 19.24 -3.57
CA VAL A 501 24.56 18.67 -3.11
C VAL A 501 25.64 19.70 -3.36
N MET A 502 26.19 19.79 -4.56
CA MET A 502 27.47 20.47 -4.84
C MET A 502 27.47 21.97 -4.46
N LEU A 503 26.43 22.71 -4.83
CA LEU A 503 26.38 24.16 -4.63
C LEU A 503 26.04 24.56 -3.18
N ARG A 504 25.25 23.75 -2.47
CA ARG A 504 24.65 24.15 -1.17
C ARG A 504 25.06 23.30 0.03
N GLY A 505 25.83 22.23 -0.15
CA GLY A 505 26.27 21.43 0.98
C GLY A 505 25.20 20.48 1.56
N GLY A 506 24.04 20.36 0.93
CA GLY A 506 22.90 19.57 1.41
C GLY A 506 23.00 18.08 1.08
N SER A 507 21.98 17.32 1.46
CA SER A 507 21.80 15.93 0.99
C SER A 507 21.30 15.93 -0.46
N SER A 508 21.33 14.78 -1.13
CA SER A 508 20.49 14.60 -2.33
C SER A 508 19.02 14.81 -1.96
N GLU A 509 18.21 15.17 -2.95
CA GLU A 509 16.75 15.22 -2.75
C GLU A 509 16.22 13.83 -2.36
N ALA A 510 15.15 13.83 -1.55
CA ALA A 510 14.40 12.64 -1.20
C ALA A 510 13.86 11.99 -2.47
N LEU A 511 14.07 10.68 -2.58
CA LEU A 511 13.81 9.89 -3.77
C LEU A 511 12.44 10.18 -4.41
N TRP A 512 11.36 10.11 -3.64
CA TRP A 512 10.01 10.38 -4.16
C TRP A 512 9.85 11.76 -4.79
N LEU A 513 10.49 12.80 -4.22
CA LEU A 513 10.36 14.18 -4.69
C LEU A 513 11.28 14.43 -5.89
N ASN A 514 12.48 13.82 -5.88
CA ASN A 514 13.40 13.90 -7.01
C ASN A 514 12.75 13.28 -8.26
N GLU A 515 12.16 12.09 -8.12
CA GLU A 515 11.43 11.43 -9.22
C GLU A 515 10.17 12.19 -9.63
N ALA A 516 9.43 12.79 -8.68
CA ALA A 516 8.29 13.63 -9.01
C ALA A 516 8.70 14.83 -9.88
N MET A 517 9.83 15.47 -9.57
CA MET A 517 10.36 16.58 -10.36
C MET A 517 10.81 16.13 -11.74
N SER A 518 11.43 14.97 -11.88
CA SER A 518 11.82 14.43 -13.19
C SER A 518 10.62 14.09 -14.07
N HIS A 519 9.56 13.50 -13.51
CA HIS A 519 8.30 13.30 -14.24
C HIS A 519 7.63 14.63 -14.57
N LEU A 520 7.71 15.64 -13.69
CA LEU A 520 7.25 16.97 -14.04
C LEU A 520 8.08 17.59 -15.18
N ALA A 521 9.39 17.30 -15.28
CA ALA A 521 10.23 17.72 -16.40
C ALA A 521 9.75 17.13 -17.73
N GLU A 522 9.39 15.84 -17.75
CA GLU A 522 8.74 15.19 -18.90
C GLU A 522 7.44 15.93 -19.29
N GLU A 523 6.57 16.22 -18.32
CA GLU A 523 5.33 16.97 -18.56
C GLU A 523 5.60 18.36 -19.17
N LEU A 524 6.55 19.10 -18.62
CA LEU A 524 6.93 20.43 -19.12
C LEU A 524 7.49 20.37 -20.54
N GLY A 525 8.30 19.34 -20.86
CA GLY A 525 8.76 19.06 -22.22
C GLY A 525 7.59 18.79 -23.17
N GLY A 526 6.59 18.04 -22.72
CA GLY A 526 5.34 17.85 -23.46
C GLY A 526 4.64 19.19 -23.74
N PHE A 527 4.41 20.01 -22.71
CA PHE A 527 3.72 21.30 -22.86
C PHE A 527 4.47 22.27 -23.76
N HIS A 528 5.80 22.24 -23.78
CA HIS A 528 6.61 22.98 -24.75
C HIS A 528 6.22 22.63 -26.19
N PHE A 529 6.16 21.35 -26.53
CA PHE A 529 5.73 20.91 -27.87
C PHE A 529 4.26 21.19 -28.15
N LEU A 530 3.39 21.10 -27.14
CA LEU A 530 1.98 21.48 -27.29
C LEU A 530 1.84 22.97 -27.65
N ALA A 531 2.64 23.85 -27.04
CA ALA A 531 2.65 25.28 -27.35
C ALA A 531 3.11 25.56 -28.80
N GLN A 532 3.94 24.67 -29.35
CA GLN A 532 4.34 24.67 -30.77
C GLN A 532 3.31 23.99 -31.70
N ARG A 533 2.18 23.52 -31.16
CA ARG A 533 1.11 22.76 -31.85
C ARG A 533 1.54 21.37 -32.33
N ASP A 534 2.59 20.80 -31.76
CA ASP A 534 3.00 19.42 -31.99
C ASP A 534 2.33 18.48 -30.97
N THR A 535 1.10 18.07 -31.29
CA THR A 535 0.31 17.19 -30.42
C THR A 535 0.86 15.76 -30.36
N ALA A 536 1.64 15.35 -31.37
CA ALA A 536 2.26 14.03 -31.40
C ALA A 536 3.37 13.96 -30.34
N ARG A 537 4.34 14.88 -30.39
CA ARG A 537 5.40 14.95 -29.38
C ARG A 537 4.87 15.26 -27.98
N PHE A 538 3.86 16.13 -27.86
CA PHE A 538 3.17 16.30 -26.57
C PHE A 538 2.75 14.95 -25.97
N SER A 539 2.09 14.10 -26.77
CA SER A 539 1.62 12.79 -26.33
C SER A 539 2.78 11.86 -25.97
N GLU A 540 3.90 11.91 -26.72
CA GLU A 540 5.09 11.09 -26.45
C GLU A 540 5.68 11.37 -25.06
N PHE A 541 5.67 12.63 -24.62
CA PHE A 541 6.19 13.05 -23.32
C PHE A 541 5.23 12.74 -22.16
N VAL A 542 3.92 13.01 -22.31
CA VAL A 542 2.98 12.96 -21.16
C VAL A 542 2.32 11.59 -20.94
N LEU A 543 2.31 10.70 -21.94
CA LEU A 543 1.60 9.42 -21.82
C LEU A 543 2.18 8.49 -20.74
N GLY A 544 3.49 8.55 -20.50
CA GLY A 544 4.16 7.80 -19.45
C GLY A 544 3.61 8.16 -18.07
N ASP A 545 3.60 9.45 -17.75
CA ASP A 545 3.09 9.99 -16.49
C ASP A 545 1.61 9.68 -16.29
N LEU A 546 0.79 9.90 -17.32
CA LEU A 546 -0.64 9.60 -17.31
C LEU A 546 -0.90 8.11 -17.05
N PHE A 547 -0.10 7.21 -17.64
CA PHE A 547 -0.24 5.78 -17.43
C PHE A 547 0.17 5.36 -16.00
N ASN A 548 1.26 5.93 -15.50
CA ASN A 548 1.75 5.72 -14.13
C ASN A 548 0.71 6.16 -13.10
N ALA A 549 0.18 7.38 -13.26
CA ALA A 549 -0.90 7.94 -12.44
C ALA A 549 -2.19 7.13 -12.54
N TYR A 550 -2.55 6.67 -13.73
CA TYR A 550 -3.71 5.80 -13.93
C TYR A 550 -3.59 4.50 -13.13
N LYS A 551 -2.40 3.86 -13.13
CA LYS A 551 -2.18 2.65 -12.34
C LYS A 551 -2.27 2.90 -10.83
N TYR A 552 -1.71 4.01 -10.34
CA TYR A 552 -1.83 4.40 -8.94
C TYR A 552 -3.28 4.58 -8.52
N LEU A 553 -4.05 5.35 -9.29
CA LEU A 553 -5.43 5.69 -8.96
C LEU A 553 -6.38 4.48 -8.91
N LYS A 554 -6.02 3.34 -9.50
CA LYS A 554 -6.80 2.09 -9.40
C LYS A 554 -6.78 1.47 -8.01
N ASP A 555 -5.66 1.60 -7.31
CA ASP A 555 -5.48 1.08 -5.96
C ASP A 555 -4.46 1.94 -5.18
N PRO A 556 -4.87 3.16 -4.76
CA PRO A 556 -3.96 4.07 -4.08
C PRO A 556 -3.45 3.50 -2.74
N GLY A 557 -4.28 2.71 -2.06
CA GLY A 557 -3.97 2.12 -0.76
C GLY A 557 -2.76 1.21 -0.80
N ALA A 558 -2.58 0.47 -1.91
CA ALA A 558 -1.48 -0.47 -2.09
C ALA A 558 -0.08 0.15 -2.28
N ARG A 559 0.03 1.47 -2.47
CA ARG A 559 1.27 2.14 -2.91
C ARG A 559 1.65 3.32 -2.01
N PHE A 560 2.95 3.61 -1.91
CA PHE A 560 3.43 4.82 -1.24
C PHE A 560 3.33 6.02 -2.19
N ALA A 561 2.90 7.19 -1.71
CA ALA A 561 3.15 8.44 -2.42
C ALA A 561 4.51 9.02 -2.04
N LEU A 562 4.94 8.80 -0.79
CA LEU A 562 6.27 9.17 -0.29
C LEU A 562 7.10 7.89 -0.09
N PHE A 563 7.68 7.35 -1.15
CA PHE A 563 8.51 6.14 -1.11
C PHE A 563 9.97 6.47 -0.72
N LYS A 564 10.61 5.54 0.03
CA LYS A 564 11.92 5.76 0.67
C LYS A 564 13.09 5.07 -0.04
N SER A 565 12.81 3.95 -0.68
CA SER A 565 13.81 3.05 -1.27
C SER A 565 13.10 2.26 -2.36
N GLY A 566 13.81 1.84 -3.39
CA GLY A 566 13.09 1.48 -4.61
C GLY A 566 12.77 2.75 -5.40
N THR A 567 12.62 2.66 -6.73
CA THR A 567 12.59 3.82 -7.64
C THR A 567 11.24 4.48 -7.63
N GLY A 568 10.41 4.04 -6.69
CA GLY A 568 8.99 3.92 -6.91
C GLY A 568 8.72 2.79 -7.89
N THR A 569 7.68 2.00 -7.62
CA THR A 569 6.98 1.33 -8.71
C THR A 569 6.45 2.39 -9.69
N LEU A 570 6.02 1.98 -10.90
CA LEU A 570 5.37 2.91 -11.84
C LEU A 570 4.19 3.64 -11.19
N GLU A 571 3.45 2.96 -10.32
CA GLU A 571 2.36 3.55 -9.55
C GLU A 571 2.86 4.59 -8.53
N GLU A 572 3.93 4.31 -7.81
CA GLU A 572 4.47 5.26 -6.82
C GLU A 572 5.02 6.53 -7.50
N ARG A 573 5.62 6.39 -8.69
CA ARG A 573 5.99 7.52 -9.55
C ARG A 573 4.78 8.34 -9.99
N GLY A 574 3.71 7.66 -10.41
CA GLY A 574 2.44 8.29 -10.74
C GLY A 574 1.82 9.05 -9.57
N ALA A 575 1.89 8.49 -8.35
CA ALA A 575 1.44 9.15 -7.13
C ALA A 575 2.24 10.42 -6.84
N ALA A 576 3.56 10.34 -6.92
CA ALA A 576 4.46 11.45 -6.63
C ALA A 576 4.31 12.58 -7.67
N TRP A 577 4.18 12.24 -8.96
CA TRP A 577 3.87 13.20 -10.03
C TRP A 577 2.52 13.88 -9.81
N LEU A 578 1.45 13.12 -9.54
CA LEU A 578 0.13 13.69 -9.23
C LEU A 578 0.19 14.71 -8.08
N PHE A 579 0.90 14.36 -7.00
CA PHE A 579 1.07 15.25 -5.86
C PHE A 579 1.82 16.54 -6.24
N LEU A 580 2.98 16.41 -6.90
CA LEU A 580 3.76 17.59 -7.28
C LEU A 580 3.05 18.45 -8.33
N ARG A 581 2.40 17.84 -9.33
CA ARG A 581 1.59 18.57 -10.32
C ARG A 581 0.46 19.36 -9.66
N TRP A 582 -0.22 18.76 -8.67
CA TRP A 582 -1.20 19.49 -7.87
C TRP A 582 -0.54 20.64 -7.09
N VAL A 583 0.63 20.43 -6.48
CA VAL A 583 1.37 21.50 -5.80
C VAL A 583 1.68 22.66 -6.76
N VAL A 584 2.20 22.39 -7.95
CA VAL A 584 2.46 23.44 -8.95
C VAL A 584 1.17 24.15 -9.36
N ASP A 585 0.08 23.40 -9.55
CA ASP A 585 -1.25 23.96 -9.78
C ASP A 585 -1.78 24.78 -8.60
N GLN A 586 -1.27 24.63 -7.38
CA GLN A 586 -1.79 25.35 -6.22
C GLN A 586 -0.92 26.53 -5.78
N PHE A 587 0.35 26.53 -6.17
CA PHE A 587 1.35 27.46 -5.64
C PHE A 587 2.17 28.17 -6.73
N GLY A 588 1.99 27.80 -8.02
CA GLY A 588 2.63 28.45 -9.16
C GLY A 588 3.87 27.71 -9.67
N ASP A 589 4.22 28.01 -10.92
CA ASP A 589 5.29 27.32 -11.66
C ASP A 589 6.68 27.50 -11.01
N ASP A 590 6.89 28.62 -10.31
CA ASP A 590 8.13 28.96 -9.61
C ASP A 590 8.42 28.09 -8.38
N VAL A 591 7.46 27.26 -7.94
CA VAL A 591 7.70 26.24 -6.91
C VAL A 591 8.76 25.24 -7.36
N THR A 592 8.79 24.87 -8.64
CA THR A 592 9.79 23.93 -9.17
C THR A 592 11.22 24.44 -8.93
N ARG A 593 11.41 25.74 -9.15
CA ARG A 593 12.66 26.44 -8.88
C ARG A 593 13.01 26.44 -7.39
N ARG A 594 12.06 26.76 -6.52
CA ARG A 594 12.26 26.76 -5.07
C ARG A 594 12.60 25.37 -4.52
N LEU A 595 11.98 24.33 -5.09
CA LEU A 595 12.26 22.94 -4.71
C LEU A 595 13.66 22.50 -5.12
N SER A 596 14.18 22.97 -6.25
CA SER A 596 15.52 22.57 -6.70
C SER A 596 16.64 23.46 -6.12
N GLU A 597 16.44 24.77 -6.03
CA GLU A 597 17.48 25.73 -5.61
C GLU A 597 17.66 25.85 -4.09
N THR A 598 17.79 24.71 -3.40
CA THR A 598 17.84 24.63 -1.92
C THR A 598 18.72 23.48 -1.44
N GLY A 599 19.17 23.54 -0.19
CA GLY A 599 19.85 22.41 0.47
C GLY A 599 18.90 21.51 1.28
N LEU A 600 17.61 21.86 1.31
CA LEU A 600 16.56 21.06 1.99
C LEU A 600 16.15 19.87 1.12
N SER A 601 15.53 18.86 1.73
CA SER A 601 14.99 17.69 1.03
C SER A 601 13.67 17.20 1.65
N GLY A 602 12.92 16.42 0.86
CA GLY A 602 11.68 15.76 1.22
C GLY A 602 10.60 16.72 1.70
N ALA A 603 9.87 16.32 2.74
CA ALA A 603 8.77 17.13 3.24
C ALA A 603 9.19 18.50 3.78
N ASN A 604 10.43 18.64 4.27
CA ASN A 604 10.94 19.94 4.71
C ASN A 604 11.14 20.88 3.52
N ASN A 605 11.59 20.34 2.37
CA ASN A 605 11.72 21.11 1.15
C ASN A 605 10.36 21.60 0.64
N VAL A 606 9.37 20.69 0.52
CA VAL A 606 8.02 21.08 0.11
C VAL A 606 7.43 22.14 1.04
N ALA A 607 7.60 21.98 2.35
CA ALA A 607 7.12 22.97 3.32
C ALA A 607 7.76 24.35 3.13
N ALA A 608 9.07 24.40 2.86
CA ALA A 608 9.76 25.66 2.57
C ALA A 608 9.33 26.28 1.23
N ALA A 609 9.16 25.46 0.18
CA ALA A 609 8.81 25.93 -1.16
C ALA A 609 7.36 26.40 -1.31
N THR A 610 6.45 25.86 -0.49
CA THR A 610 5.01 26.18 -0.51
C THR A 610 4.57 27.10 0.62
N GLY A 611 5.34 27.18 1.70
CA GLY A 611 4.93 27.82 2.96
C GLY A 611 3.94 27.01 3.79
N GLU A 612 3.59 25.78 3.38
CA GLU A 612 2.60 24.93 4.03
C GLU A 612 3.18 23.54 4.36
N PRO A 613 2.97 22.99 5.58
CA PRO A 613 3.45 21.64 5.90
C PRO A 613 2.84 20.58 4.99
N VAL A 614 3.63 19.56 4.60
CA VAL A 614 3.14 18.42 3.79
C VAL A 614 1.95 17.72 4.44
N ALA A 615 1.88 17.67 5.77
CA ALA A 615 0.74 17.10 6.50
C ALA A 615 -0.60 17.85 6.27
N THR A 616 -0.54 19.12 5.86
CA THR A 616 -1.69 19.93 5.45
C THR A 616 -2.04 19.73 3.98
N LEU A 617 -1.01 19.66 3.13
CA LEU A 617 -1.15 19.54 1.68
C LEU A 617 -1.70 18.16 1.24
N LEU A 618 -1.21 17.08 1.86
CA LEU A 618 -1.56 15.71 1.49
C LEU A 618 -3.08 15.43 1.55
N PRO A 619 -3.81 15.78 2.62
CA PRO A 619 -5.27 15.64 2.65
C PRO A 619 -6.01 16.35 1.51
N GLN A 620 -5.57 17.57 1.16
CA GLN A 620 -6.21 18.38 0.13
C GLN A 620 -5.98 17.76 -1.25
N TRP A 621 -4.73 17.41 -1.56
CA TRP A 621 -4.38 16.70 -2.78
C TRP A 621 -5.14 15.37 -2.91
N PHE A 622 -5.21 14.60 -1.82
CA PHE A 622 -5.87 13.30 -1.85
C PHE A 622 -7.36 13.46 -2.19
N LEU A 623 -8.06 14.42 -1.59
CA LEU A 623 -9.44 14.72 -2.00
C LEU A 623 -9.52 15.22 -3.45
N ALA A 624 -8.57 16.05 -3.90
CA ALA A 624 -8.52 16.60 -5.26
C ALA A 624 -8.49 15.51 -6.35
N ASN A 625 -7.78 14.41 -6.11
CA ASN A 625 -7.73 13.25 -7.02
C ASN A 625 -9.12 12.72 -7.39
N TYR A 626 -10.10 12.86 -6.49
CA TYR A 626 -11.47 12.45 -6.77
C TYR A 626 -12.36 13.60 -7.24
N VAL A 627 -12.29 14.77 -6.58
CA VAL A 627 -13.33 15.80 -6.77
C VAL A 627 -13.04 16.84 -7.84
N SER A 628 -11.78 16.99 -8.27
CA SER A 628 -11.32 18.10 -9.10
C SER A 628 -12.21 18.40 -10.32
N ASP A 629 -12.52 17.38 -11.11
CA ASP A 629 -13.39 17.48 -12.30
C ASP A 629 -14.59 16.53 -12.21
N LEU A 630 -15.09 16.29 -10.99
CA LEU A 630 -16.25 15.44 -10.74
C LEU A 630 -17.53 16.04 -11.38
N PRO A 631 -18.20 15.33 -12.30
CA PRO A 631 -19.39 15.87 -12.98
C PRO A 631 -20.51 16.24 -12.01
N GLY A 632 -21.06 17.44 -12.19
CA GLY A 632 -22.17 17.95 -11.37
C GLY A 632 -21.76 18.40 -9.96
N PHE A 633 -20.47 18.47 -9.66
CA PHE A 633 -19.93 18.94 -8.38
C PHE A 633 -18.95 20.09 -8.61
N THR A 634 -19.06 21.14 -7.82
CA THR A 634 -18.10 22.26 -7.85
C THR A 634 -17.08 22.03 -6.75
N ALA A 635 -15.87 21.61 -7.14
CA ALA A 635 -14.78 21.43 -6.19
C ALA A 635 -14.32 22.77 -5.60
N PRO A 636 -13.97 22.81 -4.29
CA PRO A 636 -13.24 23.93 -3.71
C PRO A 636 -11.93 24.17 -4.47
N SER A 637 -11.48 25.42 -4.58
CA SER A 637 -10.28 25.79 -5.37
C SER A 637 -9.00 25.06 -4.94
N ARG A 638 -8.86 24.75 -3.64
CA ARG A 638 -7.74 23.92 -3.14
C ARG A 638 -7.83 22.45 -3.55
N LEU A 639 -8.99 21.96 -3.97
CA LEU A 639 -9.22 20.57 -4.34
C LEU A 639 -9.33 20.37 -5.86
N THR A 640 -8.66 21.22 -6.64
CA THR A 640 -8.65 21.15 -8.11
C THR A 640 -7.24 20.99 -8.68
N TYR A 641 -7.13 20.23 -9.77
CA TYR A 641 -6.10 20.38 -10.78
C TYR A 641 -6.53 21.46 -11.77
N ARG A 642 -5.61 22.36 -12.13
CA ARG A 642 -5.80 23.40 -13.15
C ARG A 642 -5.27 22.95 -14.51
N THR A 643 -4.20 22.17 -14.51
CA THR A 643 -3.51 21.73 -15.73
C THR A 643 -4.22 20.56 -16.39
N TRP A 644 -4.71 19.60 -15.60
CA TRP A 644 -5.37 18.38 -16.10
C TRP A 644 -6.81 18.28 -15.65
N SER A 645 -7.68 17.81 -16.56
CA SER A 645 -9.01 17.29 -16.23
C SER A 645 -8.97 15.76 -16.30
N PHE A 646 -8.47 15.11 -15.24
CA PHE A 646 -8.16 13.68 -15.26
C PHE A 646 -9.32 12.76 -15.61
N ARG A 647 -10.55 13.02 -15.13
CA ARG A 647 -11.72 12.21 -15.52
C ARG A 647 -12.00 12.31 -17.01
N ARG A 648 -11.87 13.51 -17.58
CA ARG A 648 -12.02 13.70 -19.03
C ARG A 648 -10.88 13.05 -19.81
N THR A 649 -9.63 13.31 -19.41
CA THR A 649 -8.43 12.77 -20.05
C THR A 649 -8.45 11.24 -20.06
N TYR A 650 -8.72 10.59 -18.93
CA TYR A 650 -8.80 9.14 -18.86
C TYR A 650 -10.00 8.57 -19.60
N ALA A 651 -11.15 9.27 -19.64
CA ALA A 651 -12.28 8.84 -20.45
C ALA A 651 -11.93 8.87 -21.94
N ASP A 652 -11.13 9.85 -22.38
CA ASP A 652 -10.67 9.96 -23.76
C ASP A 652 -9.62 8.89 -24.09
N LEU A 653 -8.69 8.60 -23.17
CA LEU A 653 -7.70 7.54 -23.31
C LEU A 653 -8.32 6.14 -23.31
N HIS A 654 -9.32 5.90 -22.46
CA HIS A 654 -10.10 4.65 -22.46
C HIS A 654 -10.78 4.40 -23.81
N ARG A 655 -11.35 5.44 -24.45
CA ARG A 655 -11.95 5.29 -25.79
C ARG A 655 -10.93 4.97 -26.87
N GLN A 656 -9.68 5.42 -26.71
CA GLN A 656 -8.60 5.20 -27.66
C GLN A 656 -7.91 3.84 -27.47
N SER A 657 -7.65 3.44 -26.21
CA SER A 657 -6.98 2.19 -25.85
C SER A 657 -7.64 1.53 -24.62
N PRO A 658 -8.80 0.86 -24.79
CA PRO A 658 -9.55 0.29 -23.69
C PRO A 658 -8.87 -0.92 -23.03
N THR A 659 -7.81 -1.47 -23.62
CA THR A 659 -7.00 -2.54 -23.01
C THR A 659 -5.92 -1.99 -22.08
N THR A 660 -5.38 -0.80 -22.37
CA THR A 660 -4.37 -0.11 -21.54
C THR A 660 -5.04 0.68 -20.42
N PHE A 661 -6.08 1.43 -20.76
CA PHE A 661 -6.90 2.20 -19.84
C PHE A 661 -8.24 1.48 -19.73
N ASP A 662 -8.31 0.48 -18.86
CA ASP A 662 -9.43 -0.45 -18.71
C ASP A 662 -10.72 0.16 -18.15
N ARG A 663 -10.68 1.41 -17.68
CA ARG A 663 -11.80 2.16 -17.11
C ARG A 663 -11.77 3.61 -17.59
N PRO A 664 -12.93 4.26 -17.81
CA PRO A 664 -12.98 5.69 -18.12
C PRO A 664 -12.38 6.58 -17.03
N PHE A 665 -12.43 6.14 -15.78
CA PHE A 665 -11.72 6.78 -14.68
C PHE A 665 -11.25 5.69 -13.70
N PRO A 666 -9.96 5.64 -13.32
CA PRO A 666 -9.41 4.53 -12.55
C PRO A 666 -9.86 4.49 -11.09
N LEU A 667 -10.14 5.65 -10.48
CA LEU A 667 -10.47 5.75 -9.06
C LEU A 667 -11.97 5.55 -8.82
N GLU A 668 -12.34 4.35 -8.38
CA GLU A 668 -13.71 3.91 -8.10
C GLU A 668 -13.85 3.47 -6.63
N PRO A 669 -14.19 4.40 -5.72
CA PRO A 669 -14.33 4.10 -4.30
C PRO A 669 -15.45 3.08 -4.01
N ALA A 670 -15.22 2.17 -3.07
CA ALA A 670 -16.26 1.27 -2.58
C ALA A 670 -17.37 2.05 -1.85
N VAL A 671 -18.62 1.62 -2.01
CA VAL A 671 -19.82 2.32 -1.49
C VAL A 671 -20.37 1.59 -0.27
N PHE A 672 -20.62 2.34 0.81
CA PHE A 672 -21.21 1.86 2.06
C PHE A 672 -22.49 2.65 2.38
N LEU A 673 -23.46 2.01 3.03
CA LEU A 673 -24.72 2.63 3.44
C LEU A 673 -24.62 3.02 4.93
N GLY A 674 -24.52 4.32 5.22
CA GLY A 674 -24.28 4.82 6.57
C GLY A 674 -23.12 4.13 7.29
N GLY A 675 -23.36 3.63 8.50
CA GLY A 675 -22.36 3.02 9.37
C GLY A 675 -22.03 1.55 9.08
N THR A 676 -22.22 1.03 7.87
CA THR A 676 -21.96 -0.39 7.55
C THR A 676 -20.49 -0.71 7.26
N PHE A 677 -19.57 0.19 7.61
CA PHE A 677 -18.14 0.04 7.35
C PHE A 677 -17.54 -1.09 8.18
N ASN A 678 -16.79 -1.97 7.53
CA ASN A 678 -15.92 -2.93 8.20
C ASN A 678 -14.74 -3.23 7.29
N VAL A 679 -13.78 -2.32 7.27
CA VAL A 679 -12.59 -2.42 6.40
C VAL A 679 -11.33 -2.32 7.23
N SER A 680 -10.29 -3.02 6.81
CA SER A 680 -8.96 -2.99 7.41
C SER A 680 -7.92 -3.10 6.31
N ASP A 681 -6.89 -2.27 6.36
CA ASP A 681 -5.75 -2.33 5.43
C ASP A 681 -4.52 -1.66 6.08
N VAL A 682 -3.53 -1.28 5.29
CA VAL A 682 -2.30 -0.59 5.68
C VAL A 682 -2.25 0.77 5.01
N LEU A 683 -2.21 1.83 5.83
CA LEU A 683 -1.89 3.16 5.33
C LEU A 683 -0.39 3.26 5.07
N ARG A 684 -0.04 3.84 3.93
CA ARG A 684 1.33 4.06 3.45
C ARG A 684 1.59 5.55 3.34
N ALA A 685 2.81 6.01 3.58
CA ALA A 685 3.15 7.43 3.63
C ALA A 685 2.64 8.21 2.40
N GLY A 686 1.81 9.22 2.66
CA GLY A 686 1.16 10.06 1.66
C GLY A 686 -0.03 9.45 0.93
N SER A 687 -0.35 8.18 1.15
CA SER A 687 -1.43 7.47 0.46
C SER A 687 -2.44 6.85 1.44
N GLY A 688 -3.44 6.17 0.88
CA GLY A 688 -4.53 5.54 1.61
C GLY A 688 -5.64 5.08 0.68
N ASP A 689 -6.86 4.94 1.21
CA ASP A 689 -8.00 4.40 0.47
C ASP A 689 -9.08 5.45 0.24
N TYR A 690 -10.03 5.15 -0.63
CA TYR A 690 -11.21 5.98 -0.88
C TYR A 690 -12.48 5.17 -0.72
N PHE A 691 -13.44 5.72 0.01
CA PHE A 691 -14.76 5.14 0.23
C PHE A 691 -15.85 6.19 0.04
N LEU A 692 -17.03 5.75 -0.39
CA LEU A 692 -18.24 6.56 -0.42
C LEU A 692 -19.18 6.11 0.68
N ALA A 693 -19.52 7.02 1.60
CA ALA A 693 -20.60 6.80 2.55
C ALA A 693 -21.89 7.44 2.01
N VAL A 694 -22.91 6.63 1.76
CA VAL A 694 -24.22 7.06 1.28
C VAL A 694 -25.23 6.97 2.41
N HIS A 695 -25.93 8.07 2.64
CA HIS A 695 -26.99 8.23 3.60
C HIS A 695 -28.31 8.39 2.88
N ILE A 696 -29.23 7.45 3.03
CA ILE A 696 -30.57 7.59 2.46
C ILE A 696 -31.41 8.56 3.30
N ALA A 697 -32.43 9.16 2.69
CA ALA A 697 -33.31 10.12 3.35
C ALA A 697 -33.89 9.56 4.67
N GLY A 698 -33.86 10.36 5.74
CA GLY A 698 -34.35 9.98 7.06
C GLY A 698 -33.50 8.97 7.82
N GLN A 699 -32.35 8.54 7.28
CA GLN A 699 -31.44 7.64 7.99
C GLN A 699 -30.84 8.33 9.21
N LYS A 700 -30.73 7.59 10.33
CA LYS A 700 -30.06 8.07 11.55
C LYS A 700 -28.59 8.39 11.27
N GLY A 701 -28.02 9.28 12.08
CA GLY A 701 -26.57 9.53 12.05
C GLY A 701 -25.78 8.27 12.40
N PHE A 702 -24.51 8.23 12.00
CA PHE A 702 -23.63 7.09 12.25
C PHE A 702 -22.28 7.53 12.82
N GLY A 703 -21.67 6.63 13.58
CA GLY A 703 -20.27 6.70 14.00
C GLY A 703 -19.37 5.83 13.13
N LEU A 704 -18.12 6.27 12.99
CA LEU A 704 -17.06 5.59 12.26
C LEU A 704 -15.79 5.59 13.10
N GLN A 705 -15.40 4.41 13.57
CA GLN A 705 -14.17 4.21 14.31
C GLN A 705 -13.01 4.11 13.33
N PHE A 706 -12.00 4.97 13.49
CA PHE A 706 -10.77 4.97 12.71
C PHE A 706 -9.56 4.86 13.64
N MET A 707 -8.96 3.67 13.69
CA MET A 707 -7.90 3.30 14.64
C MET A 707 -6.94 2.28 14.02
N GLN A 708 -5.90 1.87 14.75
CA GLN A 708 -5.07 0.75 14.31
C GLN A 708 -5.88 -0.55 14.32
N SER A 709 -5.53 -1.51 13.46
CA SER A 709 -6.23 -2.81 13.37
C SER A 709 -6.14 -3.63 14.67
N SER A 710 -5.19 -3.32 15.56
CA SER A 710 -5.09 -3.90 16.90
C SER A 710 -6.12 -3.34 17.90
N GLY A 711 -6.93 -2.36 17.50
CA GLY A 711 -7.92 -1.70 18.33
C GLY A 711 -7.37 -0.62 19.26
N VAL A 712 -6.12 -0.19 19.08
CA VAL A 712 -5.49 0.90 19.86
C VAL A 712 -5.41 2.19 19.03
N PRO A 713 -5.31 3.38 19.67
CA PRO A 713 -5.13 4.64 18.95
C PRO A 713 -3.82 4.68 18.15
N PHE A 714 -3.79 5.42 17.05
CA PHE A 714 -2.55 5.65 16.30
C PHE A 714 -1.51 6.40 17.16
N PRO A 715 -0.21 6.09 17.04
CA PRO A 715 0.81 6.89 17.70
C PRO A 715 0.92 8.27 17.05
N SER A 716 1.26 9.31 17.82
CA SER A 716 1.44 10.68 17.31
C SER A 716 2.55 10.80 16.25
N SER A 717 3.50 9.85 16.24
CA SER A 717 4.55 9.75 15.23
C SER A 717 4.07 9.27 13.86
N LEU A 718 2.86 8.69 13.78
CA LEU A 718 2.23 8.23 12.54
C LEU A 718 0.86 8.90 12.40
N PRO A 719 0.82 10.20 12.04
CA PRO A 719 -0.44 10.95 11.91
C PRO A 719 -1.30 10.37 10.79
N ALA A 720 -2.21 9.47 11.13
CA ALA A 720 -3.30 9.05 10.27
C ALA A 720 -4.39 10.12 10.28
N ARG A 721 -5.05 10.36 9.15
CA ARG A 721 -6.16 11.30 8.99
C ARG A 721 -7.30 10.63 8.27
N LEU A 722 -8.53 10.90 8.70
CA LEU A 722 -9.72 10.59 7.92
C LEU A 722 -10.15 11.87 7.21
N ASN A 723 -9.86 11.96 5.91
CA ASN A 723 -10.23 13.10 5.09
C ASN A 723 -11.68 12.91 4.64
N VAL A 724 -12.52 13.91 4.84
CA VAL A 724 -13.96 13.82 4.57
C VAL A 724 -14.38 15.00 3.74
N ILE A 725 -15.09 14.78 2.63
CA ILE A 725 -15.81 15.84 1.90
C ILE A 725 -17.24 15.42 1.65
N ARG A 726 -18.18 16.37 1.80
CA ARG A 726 -19.58 16.15 1.46
C ARG A 726 -19.82 16.45 -0.01
N LEU A 727 -20.26 15.44 -0.76
CA LEU A 727 -20.58 15.50 -2.19
C LEU A 727 -22.05 15.86 -2.46
N ARG A 728 -22.95 15.52 -1.53
CA ARG A 728 -24.39 15.79 -1.59
C ARG A 728 -24.98 15.90 -0.19
#